data_AF-A0A094Q4R8-F1
#
_entry.id   AF-A0A094Q4R8-F1
#
_cell.length_a   1.000
_cell.length_b   1.000
_cell.length_c   1.000
_cell.angle_alpha   90.00
_cell.angle_beta   90.00
_cell.angle_gamma   90.00
#
_symmetry.space_group_name_H-M   'P 1'
#
loop_
_entity.id
_entity.type
_entity.pdbx_description
1 polymer ?
#
loop_
_entity_poly.entity_id
_entity_poly.type
_entity_poly.pdbx_seq_one_letter_code
_entity_poly.pdbx_strand_id
1 'polypeptide(L)'
;MPFPQIRAAVVVLMVSSLLLPISGALPAAANETKSSQVSALPQLKYGDKNAAVKRLQVLLGVNPISGGFFNKTKNAVIDLQKKSKLKTSGIVDQKTWSALGINSTKELQKVPTKVIDVPATPTETVVIDKTLPTLKFEDKNDNVKRLQVLLGVTPVTGGFFTKTKAAVETAQKTSGLKVTGVVTPELWAALGISTSAKLAELPTSPVVEPTNEEPLPTTDPGVIPQPETPPVVAPTIKTPNPIADTVAFDAAGEYQSQVICDPSPKIGADRLRALLKEVYGETVIGIYRDCANGGTSEHKEGRALDWMYHWRNLEQRAKVESFLSWLIAPGADGRPGANARRMGVMYVLWDGRIWGIYRADEGWRDIGGCTTDPQKKSSSYDNYCHRDHVHMSMTWDGAAGLTSYWNPNPQTLAVCEESPSAIAPTAVIDPQQLTAITPIRILDTKTGLGVSQPCRLGGRRSTLDTRYLAIPIMKPIEVVLEAEDTALLPPLVTPLPPATPVLIPGLPSTGVAAVLVRATVSNSNAPSSLSVYARGTTRPNIATVPVNMNGSASAETIVPVGTDGAISVAVATGAAEVALDVIGYFANPPQTLANTPRSTIRLNSSALLDVKTPIKPGETRSLALPKSEVGEAPEAASVVITVSAKGAGRVLVFSGDVVQLAVNYNSTADAVLSLRGNRTLTFVNEGNAAVELKVHSNWFLGPNPEGGMNGIVPIRPISALTNTTIKSDKIVSVPLSKLVTIPPQAKVVLVSVTVRKRSAAQGVFVWGATRPLTANIGIPDNNPRTSLAFVAIDELRSLQVLANSGSADVSLAIIGWGD
;
A
#
# COMPACT_ATOMS: atom_id res chain seq x y z
N MET A 1 -36.25 45.40 -40.10
CA MET A 1 -37.66 45.45 -39.66
C MET A 1 -38.55 45.13 -40.84
N PRO A 2 -39.73 44.49 -40.73
CA PRO A 2 -40.25 43.68 -39.62
C PRO A 2 -40.80 42.28 -40.03
N PHE A 3 -41.09 41.45 -39.02
CA PHE A 3 -42.17 40.45 -38.81
C PHE A 3 -43.37 40.33 -39.82
N PRO A 4 -44.23 39.26 -39.80
CA PRO A 4 -44.04 37.83 -39.43
C PRO A 4 -45.03 36.76 -40.05
N GLN A 5 -45.00 35.53 -39.46
CA GLN A 5 -46.14 34.60 -39.14
C GLN A 5 -46.58 33.42 -40.05
N ILE A 6 -46.47 32.19 -39.50
CA ILE A 6 -47.55 31.21 -39.12
C ILE A 6 -48.65 30.92 -40.18
N ARG A 7 -49.02 29.68 -40.56
CA ARG A 7 -49.25 28.42 -39.80
C ARG A 7 -49.07 27.13 -40.66
N ALA A 8 -49.13 25.95 -40.04
CA ALA A 8 -48.98 24.63 -40.69
C ALA A 8 -50.32 23.95 -41.07
N ALA A 9 -50.25 22.85 -41.84
CA ALA A 9 -51.37 21.99 -42.24
C ALA A 9 -51.11 20.50 -41.91
N VAL A 10 -52.16 19.66 -41.90
CA VAL A 10 -52.15 18.25 -41.43
C VAL A 10 -52.91 17.33 -42.39
N VAL A 11 -52.36 16.15 -42.69
CA VAL A 11 -52.97 15.02 -43.43
C VAL A 11 -52.33 13.70 -42.93
N VAL A 12 -52.95 12.50 -42.97
CA VAL A 12 -54.19 12.00 -42.33
C VAL A 12 -54.38 10.51 -42.69
N LEU A 13 -54.77 9.67 -41.71
CA LEU A 13 -55.23 8.26 -41.86
C LEU A 13 -54.19 7.21 -42.35
N MET A 14 -54.38 5.89 -42.13
CA MET A 14 -55.64 5.18 -41.85
C MET A 14 -55.69 4.24 -40.61
N VAL A 15 -55.77 2.91 -40.80
CA VAL A 15 -56.48 1.91 -39.95
C VAL A 15 -55.78 0.53 -40.12
N SER A 16 -55.82 -0.45 -39.21
CA SER A 16 -56.66 -0.71 -38.01
C SER A 16 -55.79 -0.91 -36.74
N SER A 17 -56.07 -1.67 -35.65
CA SER A 17 -56.95 -2.83 -35.37
C SER A 17 -57.54 -2.80 -33.95
N LEU A 18 -58.49 -3.72 -33.67
CA LEU A 18 -59.15 -3.88 -32.36
C LEU A 18 -58.18 -4.49 -31.31
N LEU A 19 -58.10 -4.08 -30.03
CA LEU A 19 -59.11 -3.76 -28.99
C LEU A 19 -59.87 -5.03 -28.53
N LEU A 20 -60.04 -5.35 -27.24
CA LEU A 20 -60.43 -4.56 -26.04
C LEU A 20 -59.93 -5.28 -24.73
N PRO A 21 -60.09 -4.72 -23.49
CA PRO A 21 -59.77 -3.35 -23.04
C PRO A 21 -59.31 -3.24 -21.53
N ILE A 22 -59.18 -2.01 -21.01
CA ILE A 22 -59.25 -1.60 -19.57
C ILE A 22 -58.15 -2.13 -18.60
N SER A 23 -57.46 -1.34 -17.75
CA SER A 23 -57.21 0.11 -17.63
C SER A 23 -56.01 0.31 -16.66
N GLY A 24 -55.22 1.39 -16.73
CA GLY A 24 -55.24 2.49 -17.69
C GLY A 24 -54.17 3.55 -17.42
N ALA A 25 -53.95 4.40 -18.43
CA ALA A 25 -53.32 5.73 -18.45
C ALA A 25 -52.22 6.11 -17.42
N LEU A 26 -51.01 6.33 -17.95
CA LEU A 26 -50.27 7.57 -17.63
C LEU A 26 -51.00 8.76 -18.27
N PRO A 27 -51.07 9.91 -17.59
CA PRO A 27 -50.66 11.14 -18.27
C PRO A 27 -49.78 12.04 -17.38
N ALA A 28 -49.09 12.99 -18.03
CA ALA A 28 -48.30 14.02 -17.35
C ALA A 28 -49.02 15.39 -17.35
N ALA A 29 -48.52 16.30 -16.51
CA ALA A 29 -48.82 17.75 -16.49
C ALA A 29 -50.27 18.18 -16.14
N ALA A 30 -50.50 18.38 -14.85
CA ALA A 30 -51.30 19.51 -14.35
C ALA A 30 -50.43 20.28 -13.34
N ASN A 31 -50.44 21.60 -13.39
CA ASN A 31 -49.73 22.44 -12.42
C ASN A 31 -50.68 22.89 -11.29
N GLU A 32 -50.09 23.29 -10.16
CA GLU A 32 -50.78 23.89 -9.00
C GLU A 32 -51.88 23.07 -8.32
N THR A 33 -51.44 22.12 -7.50
CA THR A 33 -51.76 22.25 -6.07
C THR A 33 -50.62 21.71 -5.23
N LYS A 34 -50.02 22.55 -4.38
CA LYS A 34 -48.83 22.23 -3.60
C LYS A 34 -49.18 21.40 -2.36
N SER A 35 -49.71 20.20 -2.60
CA SER A 35 -50.02 19.22 -1.55
C SER A 35 -48.74 18.90 -0.78
N SER A 36 -48.75 19.20 0.52
CA SER A 36 -47.61 19.02 1.43
C SER A 36 -47.39 17.54 1.73
N GLN A 37 -46.77 16.82 0.79
CA GLN A 37 -46.27 15.46 0.98
C GLN A 37 -45.30 15.43 2.16
N VAL A 38 -45.80 14.97 3.31
CA VAL A 38 -45.03 14.83 4.55
C VAL A 38 -43.95 13.78 4.31
N SER A 39 -42.69 14.18 4.29
CA SER A 39 -41.59 13.26 4.04
C SER A 39 -41.48 12.22 5.15
N ALA A 40 -41.83 10.98 4.81
CA ALA A 40 -41.66 9.82 5.66
C ALA A 40 -40.20 9.70 6.13
N LEU A 41 -39.99 9.18 7.35
CA LEU A 41 -38.65 9.07 7.90
C LEU A 41 -37.78 8.09 7.08
N PRO A 42 -36.48 8.38 6.91
CA PRO A 42 -35.61 7.54 6.10
C PRO A 42 -35.44 6.16 6.76
N GLN A 43 -35.73 5.10 6.02
CA GLN A 43 -35.39 3.75 6.44
C GLN A 43 -33.86 3.57 6.39
N LEU A 44 -33.23 3.19 7.50
CA LEU A 44 -31.78 3.02 7.59
C LEU A 44 -31.39 1.56 7.85
N LYS A 45 -30.34 1.08 7.20
CA LYS A 45 -29.86 -0.31 7.24
C LYS A 45 -28.33 -0.38 7.25
N TYR A 46 -27.81 -1.59 7.50
CA TYR A 46 -26.38 -1.86 7.47
C TYR A 46 -25.74 -1.46 6.13
N GLY A 47 -24.65 -0.69 6.20
CA GLY A 47 -23.92 -0.15 5.04
C GLY A 47 -24.21 1.32 4.74
N ASP A 48 -25.33 1.87 5.19
CA ASP A 48 -25.73 3.25 4.91
C ASP A 48 -24.74 4.27 5.52
N LYS A 49 -24.45 5.34 4.77
CA LYS A 49 -23.54 6.43 5.18
C LYS A 49 -24.19 7.80 4.92
N ASN A 50 -24.82 8.41 5.92
CA ASN A 50 -25.50 9.70 5.75
C ASN A 50 -25.73 10.49 7.06
N ALA A 51 -26.26 11.71 6.95
CA ALA A 51 -26.53 12.60 8.08
C ALA A 51 -27.73 12.20 8.96
N ALA A 52 -28.56 11.23 8.55
CA ALA A 52 -29.58 10.62 9.41
C ALA A 52 -28.96 9.50 10.27
N VAL A 53 -27.97 8.76 9.77
CA VAL A 53 -27.19 7.79 10.57
C VAL A 53 -26.42 8.50 11.69
N LYS A 54 -25.86 9.70 11.47
CA LYS A 54 -25.22 10.48 12.56
C LYS A 54 -26.21 10.80 13.69
N ARG A 55 -27.44 11.16 13.35
CA ARG A 55 -28.52 11.48 14.30
C ARG A 55 -29.03 10.25 15.02
N LEU A 56 -29.19 9.13 14.31
CA LEU A 56 -29.46 7.82 14.89
C LEU A 56 -28.38 7.42 15.91
N GLN A 57 -27.11 7.63 15.59
CA GLN A 57 -25.99 7.36 16.50
C GLN A 57 -26.02 8.24 17.75
N VAL A 58 -26.38 9.52 17.63
CA VAL A 58 -26.61 10.43 18.79
C VAL A 58 -27.77 9.92 19.66
N LEU A 59 -28.92 9.60 19.08
CA LEU A 59 -30.09 9.08 19.80
C LEU A 59 -29.84 7.73 20.51
N LEU A 60 -28.96 6.90 19.93
CA LEU A 60 -28.56 5.60 20.50
C LEU A 60 -27.31 5.67 21.41
N GLY A 61 -26.70 6.85 21.60
CA GLY A 61 -25.44 6.99 22.36
C GLY A 61 -24.22 6.29 21.75
N VAL A 62 -24.26 5.95 20.45
CA VAL A 62 -23.23 5.18 19.75
C VAL A 62 -22.03 6.05 19.40
N ASN A 63 -20.91 5.80 20.07
CA ASN A 63 -19.66 6.52 19.86
C ASN A 63 -18.56 5.66 19.18
N PRO A 64 -17.72 6.27 18.31
CA PRO A 64 -17.83 7.64 17.80
C PRO A 64 -18.96 7.81 16.76
N ILE A 65 -19.51 9.02 16.64
CA ILE A 65 -20.58 9.39 15.71
C ILE A 65 -20.01 9.50 14.27
N SER A 66 -19.77 8.34 13.65
CA SER A 66 -19.15 8.22 12.32
C SER A 66 -20.08 8.64 11.17
N GLY A 67 -21.39 8.43 11.33
CA GLY A 67 -22.37 8.51 10.24
C GLY A 67 -22.43 7.27 9.34
N GLY A 68 -21.72 6.19 9.66
CA GLY A 68 -21.78 4.91 8.97
C GLY A 68 -22.49 3.83 9.79
N PHE A 69 -23.52 3.21 9.21
CA PHE A 69 -24.36 2.19 9.86
C PHE A 69 -23.67 0.82 9.79
N PHE A 70 -22.77 0.59 10.74
CA PHE A 70 -22.00 -0.67 10.87
C PHE A 70 -22.40 -1.42 12.15
N ASN A 71 -21.66 -2.49 12.50
CA ASN A 71 -22.03 -3.42 13.58
C ASN A 71 -22.35 -2.74 14.92
N LYS A 72 -21.60 -1.70 15.34
CA LYS A 72 -21.93 -0.94 16.58
C LYS A 72 -23.34 -0.31 16.51
N THR A 73 -23.67 0.37 15.41
CA THR A 73 -24.99 1.00 15.21
C THR A 73 -26.09 -0.05 15.00
N LYS A 74 -25.81 -1.11 14.23
CA LYS A 74 -26.75 -2.23 14.00
C LYS A 74 -27.10 -2.94 15.31
N ASN A 75 -26.13 -3.21 16.17
CA ASN A 75 -26.36 -3.86 17.46
C ASN A 75 -27.19 -2.95 18.38
N ALA A 76 -26.85 -1.66 18.49
CA ALA A 76 -27.66 -0.70 19.26
C ALA A 76 -29.11 -0.57 18.74
N VAL A 77 -29.33 -0.65 17.42
CA VAL A 77 -30.69 -0.72 16.83
C VAL A 77 -31.39 -2.03 17.20
N ILE A 78 -30.70 -3.17 17.15
CA ILE A 78 -31.25 -4.48 17.55
C ILE A 78 -31.62 -4.48 19.04
N ASP A 79 -30.80 -3.89 19.90
CA ASP A 79 -31.01 -3.88 21.35
C ASP A 79 -32.10 -2.87 21.75
N LEU A 80 -32.21 -1.73 21.04
CA LEU A 80 -33.42 -0.89 21.08
C LEU A 80 -34.67 -1.69 20.66
N GLN A 81 -34.62 -2.39 19.53
CA GLN A 81 -35.77 -3.16 19.02
C GLN A 81 -36.21 -4.23 20.02
N LYS A 82 -35.28 -4.96 20.65
CA LYS A 82 -35.56 -5.88 21.77
C LYS A 82 -36.22 -5.15 22.95
N LYS A 83 -35.61 -4.08 23.44
CA LYS A 83 -36.09 -3.31 24.61
C LYS A 83 -37.49 -2.73 24.39
N SER A 84 -37.77 -2.28 23.17
CA SER A 84 -39.06 -1.69 22.74
C SER A 84 -40.04 -2.73 22.17
N LYS A 85 -39.76 -4.03 22.30
CA LYS A 85 -40.60 -5.16 21.84
C LYS A 85 -41.00 -5.10 20.35
N LEU A 86 -40.11 -4.55 19.51
CA LEU A 86 -40.24 -4.48 18.05
C LEU A 86 -39.62 -5.72 17.37
N LYS A 87 -39.97 -5.94 16.09
CA LYS A 87 -39.32 -6.97 15.25
C LYS A 87 -37.83 -6.64 15.10
N THR A 88 -36.96 -7.53 15.58
CA THR A 88 -35.50 -7.35 15.57
C THR A 88 -34.90 -7.54 14.19
N SER A 89 -35.06 -6.54 13.33
CA SER A 89 -34.55 -6.52 11.95
C SER A 89 -33.11 -6.00 11.84
N GLY A 90 -32.66 -5.17 12.79
CA GLY A 90 -31.44 -4.37 12.64
C GLY A 90 -31.54 -3.30 11.54
N ILE A 91 -32.77 -2.99 11.10
CA ILE A 91 -33.14 -1.95 10.14
C ILE A 91 -34.02 -0.96 10.90
N VAL A 92 -33.71 0.33 10.83
CA VAL A 92 -34.54 1.38 11.42
C VAL A 92 -35.66 1.72 10.45
N ASP A 93 -36.86 1.26 10.77
CA ASP A 93 -38.12 1.63 10.11
C ASP A 93 -38.86 2.72 10.91
N GLN A 94 -40.04 3.15 10.43
CA GLN A 94 -40.88 4.15 11.11
C GLN A 94 -41.17 3.79 12.57
N LYS A 95 -41.40 2.50 12.89
CA LYS A 95 -41.67 2.04 14.27
C LYS A 95 -40.43 2.14 15.15
N THR A 96 -39.26 1.86 14.59
CA THR A 96 -37.97 1.97 15.27
C THR A 96 -37.59 3.43 15.52
N TRP A 97 -37.95 4.35 14.61
CA TRP A 97 -37.83 5.80 14.86
C TRP A 97 -38.80 6.30 15.94
N SER A 98 -40.07 5.90 15.91
CA SER A 98 -41.03 6.25 16.98
C SER A 98 -40.57 5.74 18.36
N ALA A 99 -39.89 4.59 18.42
CA ALA A 99 -39.26 4.09 19.65
C ALA A 99 -38.03 4.90 20.13
N LEU A 100 -37.54 5.85 19.33
CA LEU A 100 -36.56 6.88 19.71
C LEU A 100 -37.21 8.26 19.96
N GLY A 101 -38.55 8.34 19.97
CA GLY A 101 -39.28 9.60 20.11
C GLY A 101 -39.27 10.48 18.85
N ILE A 102 -38.88 9.94 17.69
CA ILE A 102 -38.82 10.66 16.41
C ILE A 102 -39.96 10.18 15.52
N ASN A 103 -40.96 11.03 15.25
CA ASN A 103 -42.13 10.66 14.46
C ASN A 103 -42.16 11.34 13.08
N SER A 104 -41.41 12.42 12.91
CA SER A 104 -41.31 13.19 11.68
C SER A 104 -39.88 13.58 11.30
N THR A 105 -39.63 13.76 10.00
CA THR A 105 -38.32 14.21 9.48
C THR A 105 -37.89 15.57 10.04
N LYS A 106 -38.84 16.43 10.41
CA LYS A 106 -38.60 17.74 11.05
C LYS A 106 -38.09 17.61 12.49
N GLU A 107 -38.47 16.55 13.22
CA GLU A 107 -37.89 16.24 14.54
C GLU A 107 -36.50 15.63 14.38
N LEU A 108 -36.32 14.69 13.44
CA LEU A 108 -35.01 14.12 13.14
C LEU A 108 -33.99 15.21 12.80
N GLN A 109 -34.36 16.20 11.99
CA GLN A 109 -33.48 17.31 11.63
C GLN A 109 -32.98 18.13 12.84
N LYS A 110 -33.78 18.28 13.91
CA LYS A 110 -33.39 18.98 15.15
C LYS A 110 -32.32 18.23 15.95
N VAL A 111 -32.21 16.91 15.79
CA VAL A 111 -31.14 16.14 16.45
C VAL A 111 -29.80 16.63 15.89
N PRO A 112 -28.85 17.07 16.75
CA PRO A 112 -27.58 17.60 16.27
C PRO A 112 -26.69 16.48 15.72
N THR A 113 -25.82 16.82 14.77
CA THR A 113 -24.86 15.88 14.14
C THR A 113 -23.48 15.87 14.80
N LYS A 114 -23.32 16.62 15.91
CA LYS A 114 -22.13 16.76 16.76
C LYS A 114 -22.62 17.09 18.18
N VAL A 115 -21.94 16.58 19.22
CA VAL A 115 -22.32 16.86 20.62
C VAL A 115 -21.89 18.28 21.01
N ILE A 116 -22.68 18.94 21.87
CA ILE A 116 -22.41 20.27 22.45
C ILE A 116 -22.74 20.18 23.95
N ASP A 117 -21.83 20.63 24.81
CA ASP A 117 -21.97 20.58 26.27
C ASP A 117 -22.51 21.90 26.84
N VAL A 118 -23.63 21.85 27.57
CA VAL A 118 -24.15 22.91 28.47
C VAL A 118 -25.05 22.26 29.56
N PRO A 119 -25.40 22.94 30.68
CA PRO A 119 -24.93 22.50 32.00
C PRO A 119 -26.03 21.94 32.93
N ALA A 120 -25.68 21.65 34.19
CA ALA A 120 -26.57 21.07 35.21
C ALA A 120 -26.41 21.70 36.60
N THR A 121 -27.51 21.74 37.36
CA THR A 121 -27.61 22.11 38.80
C THR A 121 -29.03 21.78 39.32
N PRO A 122 -29.31 21.70 40.64
CA PRO A 122 -28.42 21.53 41.80
C PRO A 122 -28.89 20.40 42.77
N THR A 123 -28.45 20.45 44.04
CA THR A 123 -28.81 19.58 45.21
C THR A 123 -28.09 18.22 45.24
N GLU A 124 -27.42 17.77 46.32
CA GLU A 124 -27.23 18.31 47.69
C GLU A 124 -25.74 18.25 48.11
N THR A 125 -25.33 18.94 49.19
CA THR A 125 -23.91 19.26 49.45
C THR A 125 -23.19 18.30 50.40
N VAL A 126 -22.30 17.48 49.84
CA VAL A 126 -21.01 17.13 50.49
C VAL A 126 -19.99 18.22 50.12
N VAL A 127 -19.14 18.65 51.06
CA VAL A 127 -18.04 19.59 50.78
C VAL A 127 -16.88 18.82 50.13
N ILE A 128 -17.02 18.58 48.83
CA ILE A 128 -16.00 17.92 47.99
C ILE A 128 -14.95 18.97 47.59
N ASP A 129 -13.66 18.64 47.74
CA ASP A 129 -12.57 19.42 47.18
C ASP A 129 -12.64 19.41 45.64
N LYS A 130 -13.10 20.53 45.07
CA LYS A 130 -13.22 20.71 43.61
C LYS A 130 -11.88 20.79 42.88
N THR A 131 -10.75 20.80 43.59
CA THR A 131 -9.41 20.73 43.00
C THR A 131 -8.93 19.29 42.76
N LEU A 132 -9.68 18.28 43.25
CA LEU A 132 -9.40 16.86 43.00
C LEU A 132 -9.31 16.57 41.49
N PRO A 133 -8.26 15.84 41.04
CA PRO A 133 -7.98 15.66 39.62
C PRO A 133 -9.03 14.77 38.96
N THR A 134 -9.67 15.28 37.90
CA THR A 134 -10.49 14.44 37.02
C THR A 134 -9.57 13.54 36.19
N LEU A 135 -9.79 12.23 36.21
CA LEU A 135 -9.02 11.24 35.45
C LEU A 135 -9.91 10.49 34.47
N LYS A 136 -9.48 10.39 33.21
CA LYS A 136 -10.22 9.79 32.09
C LYS A 136 -9.35 8.79 31.32
N PHE A 137 -9.98 8.06 30.40
CA PHE A 137 -9.30 7.17 29.48
C PHE A 137 -8.16 7.87 28.72
N GLU A 138 -7.03 7.18 28.57
CA GLU A 138 -5.73 7.63 28.03
C GLU A 138 -4.87 8.52 28.94
N ASP A 139 -5.36 9.00 30.10
CA ASP A 139 -4.53 9.76 31.04
C ASP A 139 -3.37 8.91 31.61
N LYS A 140 -2.22 9.56 31.80
CA LYS A 140 -0.99 8.95 32.35
C LYS A 140 -0.38 9.83 33.43
N ASN A 141 -0.48 9.44 34.71
CA ASN A 141 0.14 10.13 35.85
C ASN A 141 0.09 9.27 37.13
N ASP A 142 0.74 9.72 38.21
CA ASP A 142 0.78 9.00 39.49
C ASP A 142 -0.57 8.93 40.22
N ASN A 143 -1.52 9.83 39.93
CA ASN A 143 -2.88 9.72 40.49
C ASN A 143 -3.66 8.57 39.83
N VAL A 144 -3.31 8.18 38.59
CA VAL A 144 -3.78 6.92 37.99
C VAL A 144 -3.15 5.71 38.68
N LYS A 145 -1.89 5.77 39.14
CA LYS A 145 -1.30 4.66 39.94
C LYS A 145 -2.04 4.50 41.27
N ARG A 146 -2.27 5.61 41.98
CA ARG A 146 -3.06 5.65 43.22
C ARG A 146 -4.47 5.08 43.04
N LEU A 147 -5.15 5.49 41.98
CA LEU A 147 -6.45 4.94 41.58
C LEU A 147 -6.38 3.43 41.31
N GLN A 148 -5.34 2.96 40.62
CA GLN A 148 -5.16 1.54 40.33
C GLN A 148 -4.90 0.72 41.60
N VAL A 149 -4.11 1.21 42.55
CA VAL A 149 -3.93 0.55 43.86
C VAL A 149 -5.26 0.54 44.63
N LEU A 150 -5.94 1.68 44.74
CA LEU A 150 -7.22 1.85 45.44
C LEU A 150 -8.35 0.96 44.88
N LEU A 151 -8.33 0.67 43.58
CA LEU A 151 -9.28 -0.20 42.89
C LEU A 151 -8.78 -1.64 42.64
N GLY A 152 -7.63 -2.04 43.21
CA GLY A 152 -7.08 -3.39 43.06
C GLY A 152 -6.66 -3.79 41.63
N VAL A 153 -6.41 -2.81 40.76
CA VAL A 153 -6.12 -3.01 39.33
C VAL A 153 -4.67 -3.41 39.12
N THR A 154 -4.44 -4.66 38.70
CA THR A 154 -3.10 -5.21 38.45
C THR A 154 -2.80 -5.43 36.96
N PRO A 155 -1.55 -5.19 36.50
CA PRO A 155 -0.50 -4.46 37.21
C PRO A 155 -0.81 -2.96 37.35
N VAL A 156 -0.20 -2.31 38.33
CA VAL A 156 -0.22 -0.85 38.50
C VAL A 156 0.74 -0.23 37.49
N THR A 157 0.21 0.56 36.55
CA THR A 157 0.95 1.12 35.41
C THR A 157 0.95 2.64 35.35
N GLY A 158 0.02 3.30 36.03
CA GLY A 158 -0.22 4.74 35.91
C GLY A 158 -0.88 5.16 34.58
N GLY A 159 -1.36 4.20 33.77
CA GLY A 159 -2.07 4.48 32.51
C GLY A 159 -3.53 4.08 32.56
N PHE A 160 -4.43 5.02 32.30
CA PHE A 160 -5.88 4.84 32.42
C PHE A 160 -6.44 4.19 31.15
N PHE A 161 -6.31 2.87 31.05
CA PHE A 161 -6.76 2.08 29.91
C PHE A 161 -7.92 1.16 30.27
N THR A 162 -8.24 0.17 29.41
CA THR A 162 -9.46 -0.65 29.49
C THR A 162 -9.68 -1.32 30.85
N LYS A 163 -8.63 -1.86 31.49
CA LYS A 163 -8.70 -2.41 32.86
C LYS A 163 -9.12 -1.35 33.89
N THR A 164 -8.42 -0.21 33.94
CA THR A 164 -8.71 0.89 34.87
C THR A 164 -10.08 1.48 34.62
N LYS A 165 -10.47 1.66 33.36
CA LYS A 165 -11.80 2.14 32.97
C LYS A 165 -12.91 1.17 33.41
N ALA A 166 -12.74 -0.15 33.22
CA ALA A 166 -13.71 -1.13 33.68
C ALA A 166 -13.84 -1.17 35.22
N ALA A 167 -12.73 -0.99 35.95
CA ALA A 167 -12.75 -0.86 37.40
C ALA A 167 -13.46 0.43 37.86
N VAL A 168 -13.22 1.55 37.19
CA VAL A 168 -13.91 2.84 37.43
C VAL A 168 -15.40 2.76 37.11
N GLU A 169 -15.79 2.13 35.99
CA GLU A 169 -17.19 1.90 35.64
C GLU A 169 -17.89 0.98 36.65
N THR A 170 -17.17 0.02 37.22
CA THR A 170 -17.65 -0.83 38.31
C THR A 170 -17.80 -0.03 39.61
N ALA A 171 -16.81 0.77 39.98
CA ALA A 171 -16.86 1.65 41.16
C ALA A 171 -18.04 2.63 41.08
N GLN A 172 -18.19 3.33 39.95
CA GLN A 172 -19.33 4.23 39.70
C GLN A 172 -20.67 3.52 39.88
N LYS A 173 -20.82 2.32 39.29
CA LYS A 173 -22.04 1.52 39.40
C LYS A 173 -22.33 1.10 40.84
N THR A 174 -21.32 0.70 41.61
CA THR A 174 -21.46 0.32 43.03
C THR A 174 -21.76 1.53 43.92
N SER A 175 -21.19 2.70 43.63
CA SER A 175 -21.45 3.97 44.33
C SER A 175 -22.75 4.67 43.90
N GLY A 176 -23.57 4.06 43.03
CA GLY A 176 -24.81 4.68 42.52
C GLY A 176 -24.61 5.88 41.59
N LEU A 177 -23.36 6.15 41.17
CA LEU A 177 -23.00 7.26 40.30
C LEU A 177 -23.25 6.94 38.82
N LYS A 178 -23.39 7.99 38.00
CA LYS A 178 -23.51 7.85 36.54
C LYS A 178 -22.25 7.18 36.00
N VAL A 179 -22.42 6.01 35.37
CA VAL A 179 -21.33 5.27 34.74
C VAL A 179 -20.84 6.03 33.50
N THR A 180 -19.69 6.69 33.61
CA THR A 180 -19.02 7.47 32.55
C THR A 180 -17.65 6.90 32.18
N GLY A 181 -17.03 6.09 33.04
CA GLY A 181 -15.64 5.67 32.90
C GLY A 181 -14.62 6.79 33.11
N VAL A 182 -15.03 7.89 33.77
CA VAL A 182 -14.21 9.05 34.13
C VAL A 182 -14.32 9.25 35.65
N VAL A 183 -13.18 9.29 36.34
CA VAL A 183 -13.12 9.62 37.77
C VAL A 183 -13.26 11.13 37.90
N THR A 184 -14.32 11.56 38.58
CA THR A 184 -14.58 12.96 38.93
C THR A 184 -14.40 13.14 40.45
N PRO A 185 -14.39 14.38 40.99
CA PRO A 185 -14.32 14.62 42.44
C PRO A 185 -15.40 13.87 43.24
N GLU A 186 -16.58 13.66 42.66
CA GLU A 186 -17.68 12.89 43.27
C GLU A 186 -17.36 11.39 43.39
N LEU A 187 -16.66 10.81 42.40
CA LEU A 187 -16.20 9.42 42.50
C LEU A 187 -15.02 9.28 43.46
N TRP A 188 -14.10 10.25 43.50
CA TRP A 188 -13.06 10.27 44.53
C TRP A 188 -13.65 10.30 45.94
N ALA A 189 -14.64 11.18 46.18
CA ALA A 189 -15.35 11.24 47.45
C ALA A 189 -16.09 9.92 47.78
N ALA A 190 -16.73 9.30 46.80
CA ALA A 190 -17.38 7.99 46.96
C ALA A 190 -16.40 6.83 47.20
N LEU A 191 -15.13 6.98 46.80
CA LEU A 191 -14.01 6.08 47.15
C LEU A 191 -13.29 6.51 48.44
N GLY A 192 -13.87 7.41 49.24
CA GLY A 192 -13.36 7.85 50.54
C GLY A 192 -12.27 8.93 50.48
N ILE A 193 -11.99 9.50 49.30
CA ILE A 193 -10.95 10.50 49.04
C ILE A 193 -11.61 11.87 48.80
N SER A 194 -11.83 12.63 49.87
CA SER A 194 -12.55 13.92 49.83
C SER A 194 -11.66 15.16 49.60
N THR A 195 -10.34 15.02 49.69
CA THR A 195 -9.37 16.12 49.52
C THR A 195 -8.13 15.69 48.74
N SER A 196 -7.49 16.65 48.06
CA SER A 196 -6.25 16.41 47.29
C SER A 196 -5.06 16.01 48.18
N ALA A 197 -5.05 16.39 49.46
CA ALA A 197 -4.08 15.91 50.44
C ALA A 197 -4.22 14.40 50.69
N LYS A 198 -5.45 13.93 50.96
CA LYS A 198 -5.73 12.50 51.16
C LYS A 198 -5.49 11.65 49.90
N LEU A 199 -5.61 12.25 48.71
CA LEU A 199 -5.18 11.61 47.47
C LEU A 199 -3.65 11.46 47.41
N ALA A 200 -2.88 12.48 47.83
CA ALA A 200 -1.42 12.44 47.80
C ALA A 200 -0.83 11.35 48.73
N GLU A 201 -1.50 11.09 49.86
CA GLU A 201 -1.15 10.04 50.84
C GLU A 201 -1.28 8.61 50.28
N LEU A 202 -2.09 8.38 49.23
CA LEU A 202 -2.22 7.04 48.64
C LEU A 202 -0.90 6.58 47.99
N PRO A 203 -0.52 5.30 48.17
CA PRO A 203 0.69 4.75 47.58
C PRO A 203 0.56 4.59 46.06
N THR A 204 1.69 4.76 45.36
CA THR A 204 1.80 4.61 43.89
C THR A 204 2.22 3.20 43.45
N SER A 205 2.39 2.29 44.41
CA SER A 205 2.76 0.88 44.25
C SER A 205 1.96 0.02 45.23
N PRO A 206 1.77 -1.30 45.00
CA PRO A 206 1.24 -2.20 46.01
C PRO A 206 2.16 -2.24 47.24
N VAL A 207 1.58 -2.26 48.44
CA VAL A 207 2.33 -2.50 49.69
C VAL A 207 2.60 -4.00 49.80
N VAL A 208 3.84 -4.36 50.14
CA VAL A 208 4.23 -5.73 50.50
C VAL A 208 4.55 -5.73 51.99
N GLU A 209 3.66 -6.27 52.81
CA GLU A 209 3.91 -6.46 54.23
C GLU A 209 4.70 -7.77 54.48
N PRO A 210 5.71 -7.77 55.37
CA PRO A 210 6.48 -8.96 55.69
C PRO A 210 5.78 -9.80 56.77
N THR A 211 5.06 -10.84 56.38
CA THR A 211 4.38 -11.76 57.31
C THR A 211 5.36 -12.75 57.95
N ASN A 212 6.00 -12.34 59.05
CA ASN A 212 6.59 -13.27 60.03
C ASN A 212 5.56 -13.59 61.11
N GLU A 213 4.94 -14.78 61.07
CA GLU A 213 4.57 -15.52 62.30
C GLU A 213 4.24 -16.99 61.98
N GLU A 214 4.42 -17.86 62.99
CA GLU A 214 4.43 -19.32 62.87
C GLU A 214 3.15 -19.93 63.48
N PRO A 215 2.40 -20.77 62.76
CA PRO A 215 1.13 -21.32 63.27
C PRO A 215 1.35 -22.58 64.12
N LEU A 216 1.05 -22.51 65.42
CA LEU A 216 0.82 -23.71 66.24
C LEU A 216 -0.55 -24.37 65.92
N PRO A 217 -0.71 -25.68 66.18
CA PRO A 217 -1.71 -26.49 65.49
C PRO A 217 -3.08 -26.56 66.17
N THR A 218 -4.12 -26.77 65.36
CA THR A 218 -5.40 -27.33 65.79
C THR A 218 -5.57 -28.73 65.20
N THR A 219 -5.77 -29.73 66.06
CA THR A 219 -5.97 -31.13 65.67
C THR A 219 -7.44 -31.47 65.47
N ASP A 220 -7.77 -32.17 64.37
CA ASP A 220 -8.94 -33.06 64.32
C ASP A 220 -8.59 -34.30 63.46
N PRO A 221 -8.69 -35.54 63.98
CA PRO A 221 -8.15 -36.73 63.31
C PRO A 221 -9.21 -37.50 62.52
N GLY A 222 -9.01 -37.76 61.21
CA GLY A 222 -10.05 -38.44 60.43
C GLY A 222 -9.72 -39.08 59.07
N VAL A 223 -8.50 -38.97 58.52
CA VAL A 223 -8.14 -39.63 57.24
C VAL A 223 -6.76 -40.29 57.33
N ILE A 224 -6.67 -41.55 56.90
CA ILE A 224 -5.42 -42.32 56.84
C ILE A 224 -4.63 -41.87 55.60
N PRO A 225 -3.37 -41.42 55.72
CA PRO A 225 -2.59 -41.01 54.57
C PRO A 225 -2.14 -42.22 53.73
N GLN A 226 -2.41 -42.18 52.42
CA GLN A 226 -1.57 -42.88 51.46
C GLN A 226 -0.20 -42.17 51.37
N PRO A 227 0.88 -42.87 51.00
CA PRO A 227 2.18 -42.23 50.77
C PRO A 227 2.12 -41.38 49.50
N GLU A 228 1.96 -40.06 49.67
CA GLU A 228 2.05 -39.11 48.56
C GLU A 228 3.48 -39.04 48.01
N THR A 229 3.62 -39.27 46.72
CA THR A 229 4.86 -38.96 45.99
C THR A 229 5.07 -37.44 45.97
N PRO A 230 6.31 -36.93 46.13
CA PRO A 230 6.57 -35.50 46.17
C PRO A 230 6.10 -34.79 44.89
N PRO A 231 5.60 -33.55 44.99
CA PRO A 231 5.01 -32.85 43.86
C PRO A 231 6.05 -32.57 42.77
N VAL A 232 5.84 -33.17 41.60
CA VAL A 232 6.67 -32.92 40.41
C VAL A 232 6.45 -31.48 39.96
N VAL A 233 7.48 -30.65 40.12
CA VAL A 233 7.51 -29.31 39.52
C VAL A 233 7.43 -29.47 38.00
N ALA A 234 6.31 -29.06 37.41
CA ALA A 234 6.08 -29.19 35.98
C ALA A 234 7.16 -28.41 35.20
N PRO A 235 7.84 -29.03 34.21
CA PRO A 235 8.95 -28.38 33.53
C PRO A 235 8.47 -27.19 32.69
N THR A 236 9.04 -26.02 32.95
CA THR A 236 8.72 -24.78 32.23
C THR A 236 8.97 -24.95 30.73
N ILE A 237 7.90 -24.91 29.92
CA ILE A 237 8.00 -25.02 28.47
C ILE A 237 8.76 -23.82 27.93
N LYS A 238 9.85 -24.08 27.20
CA LYS A 238 10.72 -23.05 26.61
C LYS A 238 9.93 -22.08 25.73
N THR A 239 10.42 -20.85 25.67
CA THR A 239 10.00 -19.80 24.72
C THR A 239 11.21 -19.33 23.92
N PRO A 240 11.02 -18.70 22.75
CA PRO A 240 12.13 -18.10 22.03
C PRO A 240 12.79 -16.97 22.82
N ASN A 241 14.07 -16.71 22.57
CA ASN A 241 14.79 -15.63 23.24
C ASN A 241 14.14 -14.27 22.90
N PRO A 242 13.74 -13.45 23.90
CA PRO A 242 13.23 -12.11 23.65
C PRO A 242 14.38 -11.17 23.23
N ILE A 243 14.07 -10.20 22.38
CA ILE A 243 15.01 -9.11 22.07
C ILE A 243 14.84 -7.98 23.10
N ALA A 244 15.97 -7.43 23.54
CA ALA A 244 16.02 -6.34 24.50
C ALA A 244 15.20 -5.12 24.02
N ASP A 245 14.40 -4.55 24.92
CA ASP A 245 13.52 -3.40 24.60
C ASP A 245 14.27 -2.09 24.32
N THR A 246 15.59 -2.07 24.46
CA THR A 246 16.46 -1.00 23.96
C THR A 246 16.54 -0.95 22.43
N VAL A 247 16.22 -2.05 21.72
CA VAL A 247 16.12 -2.06 20.26
C VAL A 247 14.79 -1.44 19.86
N ALA A 248 14.83 -0.39 19.04
CA ALA A 248 13.64 0.29 18.53
C ALA A 248 12.61 -0.70 17.94
N PHE A 249 11.32 -0.43 18.17
CA PHE A 249 10.26 -1.26 17.62
C PHE A 249 10.10 -1.02 16.11
N ASP A 250 9.87 -2.11 15.38
CA ASP A 250 9.54 -2.10 13.97
C ASP A 250 8.24 -1.34 13.68
N ALA A 251 8.11 -0.84 12.44
CA ALA A 251 6.92 -0.11 12.00
C ALA A 251 5.63 -0.94 12.21
N ALA A 252 4.57 -0.28 12.68
CA ALA A 252 3.33 -0.97 13.05
C ALA A 252 2.68 -1.66 11.84
N GLY A 253 2.52 -2.99 11.92
CA GLY A 253 1.97 -3.80 10.84
C GLY A 253 0.48 -3.57 10.62
N GLU A 254 0.12 -3.06 9.44
CA GLU A 254 -1.25 -3.13 8.91
C GLU A 254 -1.60 -4.56 8.43
N TYR A 255 -2.89 -4.82 8.17
CA TYR A 255 -3.28 -6.00 7.39
C TYR A 255 -2.89 -5.85 5.92
N GLN A 256 -2.25 -6.88 5.37
CA GLN A 256 -1.70 -6.95 4.03
C GLN A 256 -2.23 -8.24 3.37
N SER A 257 -3.29 -8.13 2.56
CA SER A 257 -3.86 -9.29 1.86
C SER A 257 -2.94 -9.83 0.77
N GLN A 258 -3.17 -11.08 0.35
CA GLN A 258 -2.50 -11.64 -0.83
C GLN A 258 -2.81 -10.83 -2.10
N VAL A 259 -1.77 -10.39 -2.81
CA VAL A 259 -1.84 -9.60 -4.05
C VAL A 259 -1.01 -10.17 -5.20
N ILE A 260 -0.04 -11.06 -4.94
CA ILE A 260 0.72 -11.78 -5.98
C ILE A 260 0.63 -13.32 -5.83
N CYS A 261 1.16 -14.02 -6.83
CA CYS A 261 1.42 -15.46 -6.79
C CYS A 261 2.94 -15.66 -6.87
N ASP A 262 3.53 -16.12 -5.78
CA ASP A 262 4.93 -16.53 -5.66
C ASP A 262 5.03 -17.58 -4.54
N PRO A 263 4.68 -18.86 -4.83
CA PRO A 263 4.57 -19.93 -3.86
C PRO A 263 5.95 -20.51 -3.51
N SER A 264 6.83 -19.65 -2.99
CA SER A 264 8.20 -19.96 -2.58
C SER A 264 8.43 -19.47 -1.14
N PRO A 265 9.07 -20.24 -0.23
CA PRO A 265 9.28 -19.81 1.15
C PRO A 265 10.02 -18.48 1.24
N LYS A 266 9.42 -17.50 1.94
CA LYS A 266 10.05 -16.20 2.20
C LYS A 266 10.96 -16.28 3.42
N ILE A 267 12.05 -15.52 3.41
CA ILE A 267 13.20 -15.65 4.33
C ILE A 267 12.78 -15.66 5.81
N GLY A 268 11.88 -14.77 6.21
CA GLY A 268 11.38 -14.72 7.59
C GLY A 268 10.40 -15.84 7.95
N ALA A 269 9.60 -16.34 7.00
CA ALA A 269 8.72 -17.49 7.24
C ALA A 269 9.54 -18.78 7.40
N ASP A 270 10.64 -18.90 6.65
CA ASP A 270 11.58 -20.01 6.79
C ASP A 270 12.39 -19.93 8.10
N ARG A 271 12.84 -18.73 8.49
CA ARG A 271 13.47 -18.49 9.80
C ARG A 271 12.52 -18.77 10.96
N LEU A 272 11.25 -18.38 10.87
CA LEU A 272 10.23 -18.68 11.88
C LEU A 272 9.96 -20.20 11.97
N ARG A 273 9.90 -20.89 10.82
CA ARG A 273 9.83 -22.36 10.78
C ARG A 273 11.03 -23.02 11.46
N ALA A 274 12.25 -22.53 11.24
CA ALA A 274 13.46 -23.05 11.87
C ALA A 274 13.43 -22.84 13.40
N LEU A 275 13.08 -21.64 13.86
CA LEU A 275 12.97 -21.29 15.27
C LEU A 275 11.91 -22.14 16.01
N LEU A 276 10.76 -22.40 15.39
CA LEU A 276 9.73 -23.26 15.99
C LEU A 276 10.22 -24.69 16.20
N LYS A 277 10.97 -25.24 15.24
CA LYS A 277 11.63 -26.56 15.37
C LYS A 277 12.71 -26.58 16.44
N GLU A 278 13.52 -25.51 16.53
CA GLU A 278 14.59 -25.36 17.52
C GLU A 278 14.04 -25.31 18.96
N VAL A 279 12.97 -24.54 19.21
CA VAL A 279 12.42 -24.31 20.55
C VAL A 279 11.48 -25.44 21.01
N TYR A 280 10.66 -26.00 20.10
CA TYR A 280 9.58 -26.93 20.45
C TYR A 280 9.77 -28.38 19.96
N GLY A 281 10.81 -28.63 19.16
CA GLY A 281 11.15 -29.93 18.60
C GLY A 281 10.66 -30.12 17.16
N GLU A 282 11.16 -31.19 16.53
CA GLU A 282 10.87 -31.48 15.12
C GLU A 282 9.38 -31.75 14.84
N THR A 283 8.90 -31.23 13.72
CA THR A 283 7.47 -31.12 13.39
C THR A 283 7.24 -30.70 11.93
N VAL A 284 6.04 -30.97 11.42
CA VAL A 284 5.61 -30.57 10.07
C VAL A 284 5.16 -29.11 10.09
N ILE A 285 5.78 -28.30 9.23
CA ILE A 285 5.43 -26.89 9.02
C ILE A 285 5.35 -26.62 7.52
N GLY A 286 4.12 -26.40 7.03
CA GLY A 286 3.87 -25.93 5.66
C GLY A 286 4.08 -24.43 5.56
N ILE A 287 4.57 -23.93 4.42
CA ILE A 287 4.77 -22.48 4.18
C ILE A 287 3.99 -21.98 2.96
N TYR A 288 3.99 -22.74 1.85
CA TYR A 288 3.34 -22.33 0.61
C TYR A 288 2.30 -23.33 0.14
N ARG A 289 1.40 -22.86 -0.73
CA ARG A 289 0.46 -23.69 -1.51
C ARG A 289 0.48 -23.25 -2.96
N ASP A 290 0.05 -24.12 -3.88
CA ASP A 290 -0.16 -23.73 -5.27
C ASP A 290 -1.21 -22.60 -5.41
N CYS A 291 -0.98 -21.69 -6.36
CA CYS A 291 -1.82 -20.51 -6.55
C CYS A 291 -3.24 -20.81 -7.06
N ALA A 292 -3.48 -21.94 -7.72
CA ALA A 292 -4.81 -22.40 -8.10
C ALA A 292 -5.64 -22.90 -6.91
N ASN A 293 -5.00 -23.28 -5.79
CA ASN A 293 -5.68 -23.98 -4.69
C ASN A 293 -6.41 -23.02 -3.72
N GLY A 294 -7.74 -22.94 -3.90
CA GLY A 294 -8.65 -22.18 -3.03
C GLY A 294 -8.61 -20.67 -3.27
N GLY A 295 -9.19 -19.90 -2.35
CA GLY A 295 -9.29 -18.44 -2.44
C GLY A 295 -7.97 -17.68 -2.16
N THR A 296 -8.12 -16.40 -1.81
CA THR A 296 -7.04 -15.51 -1.35
C THR A 296 -6.33 -16.12 -0.14
N SER A 297 -5.00 -16.25 -0.19
CA SER A 297 -4.19 -16.68 0.96
C SER A 297 -2.69 -16.38 0.77
N GLU A 298 -2.08 -15.90 1.84
CA GLU A 298 -0.69 -15.47 1.98
C GLU A 298 0.32 -16.64 1.89
N HIS A 299 -0.14 -17.90 1.91
CA HIS A 299 0.64 -19.07 1.50
C HIS A 299 0.96 -19.07 -0.01
N LYS A 300 0.11 -18.48 -0.85
CA LYS A 300 0.39 -18.33 -2.30
C LYS A 300 1.49 -17.30 -2.56
N GLU A 301 1.94 -16.61 -1.52
CA GLU A 301 3.11 -15.71 -1.49
C GLU A 301 4.24 -16.27 -0.61
N GLY A 302 4.06 -17.46 -0.01
CA GLY A 302 5.03 -18.12 0.86
C GLY A 302 5.41 -17.34 2.13
N ARG A 303 4.53 -16.44 2.60
CA ARG A 303 4.72 -15.61 3.81
C ARG A 303 3.76 -15.96 4.96
N ALA A 304 3.00 -17.03 4.82
CA ALA A 304 2.29 -17.66 5.93
C ALA A 304 2.91 -19.03 6.23
N LEU A 305 2.58 -19.62 7.38
CA LEU A 305 2.94 -20.98 7.73
C LEU A 305 1.84 -21.66 8.55
N ASP A 306 1.72 -22.97 8.35
CA ASP A 306 0.81 -23.85 9.08
C ASP A 306 1.67 -24.83 9.91
N TRP A 307 1.69 -24.63 11.22
CA TRP A 307 2.39 -25.49 12.18
C TRP A 307 1.44 -26.59 12.63
N MET A 308 1.72 -27.85 12.25
CA MET A 308 0.79 -28.98 12.36
C MET A 308 0.75 -29.59 13.78
N TYR A 309 0.45 -28.75 14.77
CA TYR A 309 0.19 -29.12 16.16
C TYR A 309 -1.31 -28.98 16.45
N HIS A 310 -1.89 -30.00 17.08
CA HIS A 310 -3.33 -30.17 17.22
C HIS A 310 -3.80 -29.77 18.63
N TRP A 311 -4.71 -28.80 18.71
CA TRP A 311 -5.31 -28.25 19.95
C TRP A 311 -5.87 -29.29 20.92
N ARG A 312 -6.39 -30.42 20.40
CA ARG A 312 -6.93 -31.52 21.21
C ARG A 312 -5.85 -32.40 21.84
N ASN A 313 -4.60 -32.32 21.37
CA ASN A 313 -3.44 -32.93 22.03
C ASN A 313 -2.89 -31.92 23.07
N LEU A 314 -2.95 -32.29 24.35
CA LEU A 314 -2.61 -31.37 25.44
C LEU A 314 -1.13 -30.95 25.47
N GLU A 315 -0.20 -31.82 25.06
CA GLU A 315 1.23 -31.51 25.01
C GLU A 315 1.55 -30.53 23.86
N GLN A 316 1.03 -30.82 22.66
CA GLN A 316 1.16 -29.94 21.50
C GLN A 316 0.50 -28.59 21.76
N ARG A 317 -0.71 -28.60 22.36
CA ARG A 317 -1.40 -27.38 22.79
C ARG A 317 -0.56 -26.55 23.76
N ALA A 318 0.04 -27.16 24.79
CA ALA A 318 0.85 -26.42 25.77
C ALA A 318 2.10 -25.79 25.14
N LYS A 319 2.72 -26.45 24.15
CA LYS A 319 3.80 -25.88 23.33
C LYS A 319 3.34 -24.66 22.53
N VAL A 320 2.16 -24.74 21.88
CA VAL A 320 1.58 -23.60 21.15
C VAL A 320 1.18 -22.47 22.09
N GLU A 321 0.50 -22.74 23.21
CA GLU A 321 0.05 -21.71 24.16
C GLU A 321 1.24 -20.99 24.82
N SER A 322 2.36 -21.69 25.07
CA SER A 322 3.63 -21.07 25.48
C SER A 322 4.15 -20.08 24.42
N PHE A 323 4.28 -20.54 23.16
CA PHE A 323 4.74 -19.69 22.06
C PHE A 323 3.84 -18.47 21.84
N LEU A 324 2.52 -18.67 21.80
CA LEU A 324 1.57 -17.60 21.53
C LEU A 324 1.49 -16.59 22.68
N SER A 325 1.59 -17.03 23.94
CA SER A 325 1.64 -16.12 25.09
C SER A 325 2.87 -15.22 25.05
N TRP A 326 4.02 -15.77 24.67
CA TRP A 326 5.26 -15.00 24.43
C TRP A 326 5.14 -14.08 23.21
N LEU A 327 4.50 -14.53 22.13
CA LEU A 327 4.37 -13.78 20.88
C LEU A 327 3.48 -12.52 21.04
N ILE A 328 2.35 -12.67 21.73
CA ILE A 328 1.34 -11.61 21.91
C ILE A 328 1.58 -10.75 23.17
N ALA A 329 2.62 -11.05 23.96
CA ALA A 329 2.98 -10.30 25.16
C ALA A 329 3.17 -8.79 24.89
N PRO A 330 2.75 -7.91 25.82
CA PRO A 330 3.15 -6.50 25.78
C PRO A 330 4.66 -6.33 25.96
N GLY A 331 5.25 -5.33 25.32
CA GLY A 331 6.65 -4.91 25.55
C GLY A 331 6.72 -3.75 26.53
N ALA A 332 7.92 -3.17 26.71
CA ALA A 332 8.11 -1.96 27.51
C ALA A 332 7.25 -0.75 27.07
N ASP A 333 6.77 -0.72 25.81
CA ASP A 333 5.84 0.31 25.32
C ASP A 333 4.37 0.09 25.74
N GLY A 334 4.08 -1.00 26.45
CA GLY A 334 2.75 -1.39 26.92
C GLY A 334 1.80 -1.87 25.83
N ARG A 335 2.22 -1.92 24.56
CA ARG A 335 1.38 -2.37 23.44
C ARG A 335 1.48 -3.89 23.27
N PRO A 336 0.36 -4.63 23.17
CA PRO A 336 0.39 -6.09 22.95
C PRO A 336 1.14 -6.47 21.67
N GLY A 337 1.66 -7.69 21.63
CA GLY A 337 2.39 -8.21 20.48
C GLY A 337 3.73 -7.52 20.24
N ALA A 338 4.56 -7.37 21.27
CA ALA A 338 5.94 -6.92 21.10
C ALA A 338 6.72 -7.87 20.20
N ASN A 339 6.77 -9.16 20.54
CA ASN A 339 7.46 -10.17 19.75
C ASN A 339 6.79 -10.39 18.39
N ALA A 340 5.46 -10.32 18.29
CA ALA A 340 4.74 -10.31 17.02
C ALA A 340 5.22 -9.18 16.08
N ARG A 341 5.39 -7.95 16.60
CA ARG A 341 5.98 -6.82 15.83
C ARG A 341 7.42 -7.11 15.43
N ARG A 342 8.27 -7.53 16.38
CA ARG A 342 9.69 -7.81 16.13
C ARG A 342 9.92 -8.91 15.09
N MET A 343 9.04 -9.91 15.02
CA MET A 343 9.06 -10.97 14.01
C MET A 343 8.33 -10.60 12.70
N GLY A 344 7.53 -9.53 12.70
CA GLY A 344 6.62 -9.20 11.60
C GLY A 344 5.45 -10.18 11.43
N VAL A 345 4.97 -10.83 12.50
CA VAL A 345 3.75 -11.65 12.46
C VAL A 345 2.53 -10.72 12.44
N MET A 346 1.73 -10.84 11.37
CA MET A 346 0.56 -10.01 11.08
C MET A 346 -0.70 -10.55 11.78
N TYR A 347 -0.95 -11.86 11.69
CA TYR A 347 -2.04 -12.53 12.40
C TYR A 347 -1.75 -14.01 12.67
N VAL A 348 -2.51 -14.58 13.62
CA VAL A 348 -2.51 -15.98 14.03
C VAL A 348 -3.95 -16.50 14.07
N LEU A 349 -4.19 -17.74 13.62
CA LEU A 349 -5.46 -18.46 13.76
C LEU A 349 -5.23 -19.71 14.63
N TRP A 350 -6.00 -19.85 15.72
CA TRP A 350 -5.88 -20.97 16.67
C TRP A 350 -7.17 -21.15 17.51
N ASP A 351 -7.61 -22.40 17.74
CA ASP A 351 -8.88 -22.78 18.40
C ASP A 351 -10.07 -21.89 18.01
N GLY A 352 -10.32 -21.77 16.72
CA GLY A 352 -11.47 -21.04 16.19
C GLY A 352 -11.39 -19.52 16.38
N ARG A 353 -10.23 -18.98 16.77
CA ARG A 353 -10.03 -17.55 17.01
C ARG A 353 -8.88 -16.97 16.19
N ILE A 354 -9.04 -15.71 15.78
CA ILE A 354 -8.01 -14.88 15.16
C ILE A 354 -7.50 -13.83 16.16
N TRP A 355 -6.19 -13.73 16.29
CA TRP A 355 -5.49 -12.55 16.82
C TRP A 355 -4.67 -11.93 15.70
N GLY A 356 -4.47 -10.61 15.71
CA GLY A 356 -3.65 -9.95 14.69
C GLY A 356 -3.27 -8.53 15.09
N ILE A 357 -2.04 -8.14 14.75
CA ILE A 357 -1.37 -6.96 15.33
C ILE A 357 -2.10 -5.64 14.99
N TYR A 358 -2.68 -5.56 13.80
CA TYR A 358 -3.50 -4.44 13.31
C TYR A 358 -4.83 -4.24 14.08
N ARG A 359 -5.20 -5.19 14.95
CA ARG A 359 -6.35 -5.15 15.88
C ARG A 359 -5.97 -5.82 17.21
N ALA A 360 -4.77 -5.55 17.74
CA ALA A 360 -4.27 -6.24 18.93
C ALA A 360 -5.02 -5.86 20.22
N ASP A 361 -5.63 -4.67 20.23
CA ASP A 361 -6.49 -4.10 21.26
C ASP A 361 -7.80 -4.88 21.45
N GLU A 362 -8.37 -5.42 20.37
CA GLU A 362 -9.54 -6.29 20.40
C GLU A 362 -9.24 -7.73 20.88
N GLY A 363 -7.97 -8.09 21.10
CA GLY A 363 -7.58 -9.43 21.54
C GLY A 363 -7.92 -10.55 20.56
N TRP A 364 -8.23 -11.74 21.09
CA TRP A 364 -8.66 -12.91 20.30
C TRP A 364 -10.14 -12.80 19.93
N ARG A 365 -10.46 -12.95 18.64
CA ARG A 365 -11.82 -12.82 18.08
C ARG A 365 -12.27 -14.13 17.43
N ASP A 366 -13.55 -14.44 17.47
CA ASP A 366 -14.12 -15.62 16.80
C ASP A 366 -13.92 -15.61 15.26
N ILE A 367 -13.64 -16.78 14.69
CA ILE A 367 -13.62 -17.05 13.25
C ILE A 367 -14.90 -17.80 12.87
N GLY A 368 -15.77 -17.21 12.03
CA GLY A 368 -16.84 -17.95 11.33
C GLY A 368 -17.88 -18.66 12.21
N GLY A 369 -17.95 -18.32 13.50
CA GLY A 369 -18.77 -18.99 14.51
C GLY A 369 -18.07 -20.14 15.24
N CYS A 370 -16.78 -20.41 15.03
CA CYS A 370 -16.08 -21.59 15.59
C CYS A 370 -16.11 -21.72 17.12
N THR A 371 -16.36 -20.63 17.85
CA THR A 371 -16.49 -20.60 19.32
C THR A 371 -17.94 -20.44 19.80
N THR A 372 -18.85 -19.99 18.92
CA THR A 372 -20.25 -19.61 19.25
C THR A 372 -21.31 -20.55 18.68
N ASP A 373 -21.01 -21.24 17.58
CA ASP A 373 -21.86 -22.22 16.92
C ASP A 373 -21.65 -23.62 17.52
N PRO A 374 -22.69 -24.26 18.11
CA PRO A 374 -22.56 -25.60 18.67
C PRO A 374 -22.12 -26.67 17.66
N GLN A 375 -22.49 -26.54 16.38
CA GLN A 375 -22.11 -27.53 15.35
C GLN A 375 -20.60 -27.50 15.09
N LYS A 376 -19.99 -26.32 15.14
CA LYS A 376 -18.55 -26.11 14.92
C LYS A 376 -17.65 -26.55 16.09
N LYS A 377 -18.20 -27.24 17.08
CA LYS A 377 -17.43 -27.95 18.13
C LYS A 377 -16.98 -29.35 17.69
N SER A 378 -17.65 -29.94 16.70
CA SER A 378 -17.29 -31.22 16.08
C SER A 378 -15.88 -31.19 15.48
N SER A 379 -15.15 -32.31 15.55
CA SER A 379 -13.83 -32.46 14.94
C SER A 379 -13.86 -32.36 13.41
N SER A 380 -15.02 -32.56 12.77
CA SER A 380 -15.24 -32.30 11.35
C SER A 380 -15.00 -30.84 10.92
N TYR A 381 -14.92 -29.91 11.88
CA TYR A 381 -14.58 -28.50 11.65
C TYR A 381 -13.16 -28.13 12.09
N ASP A 382 -12.33 -29.05 12.58
CA ASP A 382 -11.06 -28.68 13.21
C ASP A 382 -10.08 -27.98 12.24
N ASN A 383 -10.05 -28.37 10.96
CA ASN A 383 -9.32 -27.65 9.91
C ASN A 383 -9.84 -26.20 9.73
N TYR A 384 -11.14 -26.05 9.45
CA TYR A 384 -11.78 -24.73 9.29
C TYR A 384 -11.62 -23.83 10.53
N CYS A 385 -11.64 -24.44 11.71
CA CYS A 385 -11.46 -23.78 13.00
C CYS A 385 -10.00 -23.76 13.48
N HIS A 386 -9.00 -24.14 12.68
CA HIS A 386 -7.58 -24.04 13.03
C HIS A 386 -7.29 -24.67 14.41
N ARG A 387 -7.68 -25.94 14.55
CA ARG A 387 -7.51 -26.78 15.75
C ARG A 387 -6.62 -27.99 15.48
N ASP A 388 -6.40 -28.37 14.24
CA ASP A 388 -5.42 -29.37 13.80
C ASP A 388 -4.06 -28.74 13.45
N HIS A 389 -4.01 -27.43 13.23
CA HIS A 389 -2.81 -26.64 12.98
C HIS A 389 -2.92 -25.21 13.54
N VAL A 390 -1.76 -24.58 13.79
CA VAL A 390 -1.63 -23.14 14.03
C VAL A 390 -1.29 -22.47 12.71
N HIS A 391 -2.18 -21.64 12.18
CA HIS A 391 -1.86 -20.83 11.01
C HIS A 391 -1.32 -19.46 11.44
N MET A 392 -0.23 -19.01 10.84
CA MET A 392 0.39 -17.71 11.09
C MET A 392 0.77 -17.02 9.79
N SER A 393 0.42 -15.75 9.63
CA SER A 393 0.77 -14.96 8.45
C SER A 393 1.66 -13.78 8.82
N MET A 394 2.64 -13.48 7.99
CA MET A 394 3.60 -12.39 8.20
C MET A 394 3.28 -11.16 7.34
N THR A 395 3.73 -9.99 7.81
CA THR A 395 3.87 -8.79 6.98
C THR A 395 5.00 -8.99 5.97
N TRP A 396 5.06 -8.17 4.92
CA TRP A 396 6.18 -8.23 3.97
C TRP A 396 7.55 -7.93 4.63
N ASP A 397 7.62 -7.03 5.62
CA ASP A 397 8.86 -6.79 6.38
C ASP A 397 9.30 -8.02 7.20
N GLY A 398 8.33 -8.71 7.83
CA GLY A 398 8.58 -9.98 8.50
C GLY A 398 9.05 -11.05 7.53
N ALA A 399 8.31 -11.23 6.42
CA ALA A 399 8.60 -12.22 5.38
C ALA A 399 9.97 -12.01 4.69
N ALA A 400 10.39 -10.77 4.51
CA ALA A 400 11.69 -10.40 4.00
C ALA A 400 12.84 -10.61 5.00
N GLY A 401 12.51 -10.83 6.28
CA GLY A 401 13.49 -10.94 7.37
C GLY A 401 14.11 -9.59 7.75
N LEU A 402 13.39 -8.48 7.54
CA LEU A 402 13.88 -7.11 7.75
C LEU A 402 13.57 -6.54 9.15
N THR A 403 12.69 -7.18 9.92
CA THR A 403 12.31 -6.73 11.26
C THR A 403 13.33 -7.10 12.34
N SER A 404 13.26 -6.46 13.51
CA SER A 404 14.30 -6.52 14.55
C SER A 404 14.62 -7.91 15.10
N TYR A 405 13.68 -8.86 15.06
CA TYR A 405 13.96 -10.27 15.42
C TYR A 405 14.90 -10.98 14.43
N TRP A 406 14.92 -10.52 13.17
CA TRP A 406 15.58 -11.18 12.05
C TRP A 406 16.81 -10.43 11.52
N ASN A 407 17.00 -9.18 11.95
CA ASN A 407 17.98 -8.25 11.40
C ASN A 407 18.45 -7.23 12.47
N PRO A 408 19.76 -7.13 12.77
CA PRO A 408 20.28 -6.15 13.74
C PRO A 408 20.16 -4.69 13.28
N ASN A 409 19.92 -4.45 11.99
CA ASN A 409 19.63 -3.12 11.42
C ASN A 409 18.17 -3.09 10.93
N PRO A 410 17.17 -3.07 11.84
CA PRO A 410 15.76 -3.23 11.48
C PRO A 410 15.23 -2.13 10.57
N GLN A 411 14.24 -2.47 9.75
CA GLN A 411 13.55 -1.50 8.90
C GLN A 411 12.51 -0.70 9.70
N THR A 412 12.87 0.55 10.03
CA THR A 412 12.07 1.47 10.86
C THR A 412 11.23 2.46 10.05
N LEU A 413 11.46 2.62 8.73
CA LEU A 413 10.69 3.56 7.91
C LEU A 413 9.24 3.07 7.70
N ALA A 414 8.30 3.93 8.08
CA ALA A 414 6.88 3.77 7.82
C ALA A 414 6.57 3.78 6.31
N VAL A 415 5.37 3.28 5.94
CA VAL A 415 4.86 3.42 4.58
C VAL A 415 4.37 4.86 4.37
N CYS A 416 4.65 5.45 3.21
CA CYS A 416 4.20 6.80 2.87
C CYS A 416 2.67 6.91 2.87
N GLU A 417 2.12 8.09 3.19
CA GLU A 417 0.73 8.39 2.88
C GLU A 417 0.59 8.65 1.37
N GLU A 418 -0.41 8.03 0.74
CA GLU A 418 -0.59 8.03 -0.71
C GLU A 418 -2.00 8.47 -1.09
N SER A 419 -2.13 9.17 -2.22
CA SER A 419 -3.43 9.62 -2.70
C SER A 419 -4.15 8.53 -3.51
N PRO A 420 -5.49 8.43 -3.39
CA PRO A 420 -6.28 7.63 -4.32
C PRO A 420 -6.26 8.26 -5.72
N SER A 421 -6.45 7.44 -6.77
CA SER A 421 -6.51 7.92 -8.15
C SER A 421 -7.64 8.93 -8.38
N ALA A 422 -7.29 10.12 -8.88
CA ALA A 422 -8.21 11.00 -9.58
C ALA A 422 -7.93 10.90 -11.08
N ILE A 423 -8.92 10.50 -11.87
CA ILE A 423 -8.81 10.48 -13.34
C ILE A 423 -8.82 11.93 -13.83
N ALA A 424 -7.81 12.30 -14.61
CA ALA A 424 -7.72 13.59 -15.31
C ALA A 424 -7.66 13.32 -16.82
N PRO A 425 -8.14 14.24 -17.68
CA PRO A 425 -8.24 14.00 -19.12
C PRO A 425 -6.86 13.76 -19.76
N THR A 426 -6.73 12.66 -20.50
CA THR A 426 -5.51 12.30 -21.22
C THR A 426 -5.23 13.28 -22.36
N ALA A 427 -4.13 14.03 -22.27
CA ALA A 427 -3.59 14.75 -23.42
C ALA A 427 -2.77 13.80 -24.31
N VAL A 428 -3.01 13.83 -25.61
CA VAL A 428 -2.08 13.26 -26.61
C VAL A 428 -1.07 14.35 -26.94
N ILE A 429 0.16 14.19 -26.45
CA ILE A 429 1.24 15.17 -26.64
C ILE A 429 2.25 14.62 -27.65
N ASP A 430 2.68 15.47 -28.58
CA ASP A 430 3.68 15.16 -29.61
C ASP A 430 4.93 16.05 -29.39
N PRO A 431 5.79 15.70 -28.41
CA PRO A 431 7.02 16.44 -28.14
C PRO A 431 7.99 16.39 -29.32
N GLN A 432 8.76 17.46 -29.54
CA GLN A 432 9.67 17.52 -30.70
C GLN A 432 11.15 17.72 -30.39
N GLN A 433 11.52 18.11 -29.17
CA GLN A 433 12.92 18.33 -28.80
C GLN A 433 13.19 17.88 -27.36
N LEU A 434 14.18 17.02 -27.18
CA LEU A 434 14.79 16.73 -25.88
C LEU A 434 15.74 17.87 -25.51
N THR A 435 15.60 18.42 -24.31
CA THR A 435 16.59 19.29 -23.68
C THR A 435 17.15 18.56 -22.47
N ALA A 436 18.44 18.24 -22.52
CA ALA A 436 19.16 17.70 -21.36
C ALA A 436 19.36 18.78 -20.29
N ILE A 437 19.29 18.40 -19.02
CA ILE A 437 19.60 19.27 -17.87
C ILE A 437 20.58 18.55 -16.94
N THR A 438 21.21 19.29 -16.02
CA THR A 438 21.95 18.67 -14.91
C THR A 438 20.99 17.77 -14.11
N PRO A 439 21.31 16.49 -13.85
CA PRO A 439 20.39 15.59 -13.15
C PRO A 439 19.93 16.12 -11.79
N ILE A 440 18.63 16.28 -11.61
CA ILE A 440 18.01 16.84 -10.39
C ILE A 440 17.12 15.77 -9.74
N ARG A 441 17.46 15.41 -8.50
CA ARG A 441 16.65 14.55 -7.62
C ARG A 441 15.35 15.28 -7.26
N ILE A 442 14.20 14.74 -7.66
CA ILE A 442 12.86 15.31 -7.37
C ILE A 442 12.07 14.51 -6.34
N LEU A 443 12.45 13.24 -6.15
CA LEU A 443 11.93 12.34 -5.13
C LEU A 443 13.09 11.54 -4.56
N ASP A 444 13.11 11.40 -3.24
CA ASP A 444 13.86 10.41 -2.49
C ASP A 444 13.12 10.15 -1.17
N THR A 445 12.33 9.07 -1.13
CA THR A 445 11.52 8.76 0.05
C THR A 445 12.39 8.43 1.27
N LYS A 446 13.67 8.06 1.09
CA LYS A 446 14.58 7.71 2.19
C LYS A 446 15.08 8.94 2.95
N THR A 447 15.38 10.03 2.24
CA THR A 447 15.74 11.32 2.87
C THR A 447 14.53 12.19 3.18
N GLY A 448 13.37 11.87 2.61
CA GLY A 448 12.13 12.64 2.75
C GLY A 448 11.92 13.70 1.67
N LEU A 449 12.80 13.78 0.67
CA LEU A 449 12.64 14.71 -0.45
C LEU A 449 11.44 14.31 -1.32
N GLY A 450 10.52 15.23 -1.58
CA GLY A 450 9.30 14.95 -2.36
C GLY A 450 8.24 14.16 -1.58
N VAL A 451 8.34 14.09 -0.25
CA VAL A 451 7.31 13.56 0.66
C VAL A 451 7.27 14.43 1.95
N SER A 452 6.34 14.16 2.87
CA SER A 452 6.23 14.90 4.14
C SER A 452 7.26 14.50 5.20
N GLN A 453 7.80 13.28 5.11
CA GLN A 453 8.79 12.70 6.03
C GLN A 453 9.44 11.46 5.38
N PRO A 454 10.63 11.02 5.84
CA PRO A 454 11.23 9.75 5.41
C PRO A 454 10.27 8.56 5.51
N CYS A 455 10.08 7.84 4.42
CA CYS A 455 9.12 6.75 4.28
C CYS A 455 9.49 5.77 3.16
N ARG A 456 8.71 4.69 3.01
CA ARG A 456 8.76 3.76 1.89
C ARG A 456 7.45 3.80 1.11
N LEU A 457 7.51 3.90 -0.21
CA LEU A 457 6.31 3.93 -1.04
C LEU A 457 5.63 2.56 -1.02
N GLY A 458 4.30 2.55 -0.82
CA GLY A 458 3.52 1.34 -0.63
C GLY A 458 3.18 0.63 -1.93
N GLY A 459 3.16 -0.69 -1.88
CA GLY A 459 2.50 -1.54 -2.85
C GLY A 459 0.98 -1.58 -2.63
N ARG A 460 0.28 -2.25 -3.55
CA ARG A 460 -1.15 -2.53 -3.42
C ARG A 460 -1.43 -3.32 -2.14
N ARG A 461 -2.39 -2.87 -1.34
CA ARG A 461 -2.88 -3.62 -0.15
C ARG A 461 -3.98 -4.64 -0.51
N SER A 462 -4.58 -4.50 -1.70
CA SER A 462 -5.55 -5.43 -2.30
C SER A 462 -5.54 -5.33 -3.83
N THR A 463 -6.22 -6.24 -4.53
CA THR A 463 -6.33 -6.21 -6.01
C THR A 463 -7.08 -4.99 -6.57
N LEU A 464 -7.92 -4.33 -5.76
CA LEU A 464 -8.66 -3.12 -6.12
C LEU A 464 -7.89 -1.82 -5.80
N ASP A 465 -6.65 -1.93 -5.32
CA ASP A 465 -5.87 -0.78 -4.84
C ASP A 465 -5.20 -0.02 -6.00
N THR A 466 -5.50 1.28 -6.10
CA THR A 466 -5.03 2.19 -7.16
C THR A 466 -4.23 3.38 -6.62
N ARG A 467 -3.69 3.25 -5.40
CA ARG A 467 -2.82 4.27 -4.79
C ARG A 467 -1.63 4.65 -5.69
N TYR A 468 -1.25 5.92 -5.61
CA TYR A 468 0.01 6.43 -6.11
C TYR A 468 0.49 7.63 -5.28
N LEU A 469 1.79 7.93 -5.38
CA LEU A 469 2.34 9.22 -5.02
C LEU A 469 2.34 10.13 -6.26
N ALA A 470 1.81 11.34 -6.13
CA ALA A 470 1.83 12.36 -7.17
C ALA A 470 3.04 13.28 -6.97
N ILE A 471 3.88 13.43 -8.00
CA ILE A 471 5.08 14.26 -7.98
C ILE A 471 4.88 15.42 -8.97
N PRO A 472 4.77 16.68 -8.51
CA PRO A 472 4.73 17.84 -9.40
C PRO A 472 6.08 18.00 -10.10
N ILE A 473 6.02 18.26 -11.41
CA ILE A 473 7.18 18.48 -12.30
C ILE A 473 7.26 19.96 -12.68
N MET A 474 6.13 20.54 -13.11
CA MET A 474 5.97 21.98 -13.24
C MET A 474 5.43 22.56 -11.92
N LYS A 475 5.57 23.87 -11.72
CA LYS A 475 4.77 24.55 -10.69
C LYS A 475 3.28 24.35 -11.01
N PRO A 476 2.40 24.17 -9.99
CA PRO A 476 0.96 24.20 -10.23
C PRO A 476 0.59 25.49 -10.98
N ILE A 477 -0.23 25.37 -12.01
CA ILE A 477 -0.89 26.54 -12.59
C ILE A 477 -1.85 27.04 -11.51
N GLU A 478 -1.66 28.27 -11.04
CA GLU A 478 -2.63 28.96 -10.19
C GLU A 478 -3.85 29.29 -11.03
N VAL A 479 -4.75 28.32 -11.18
CA VAL A 479 -6.06 28.52 -11.79
C VAL A 479 -6.89 29.33 -10.80
N VAL A 480 -6.82 30.65 -10.93
CA VAL A 480 -7.75 31.58 -10.29
C VAL A 480 -9.12 31.37 -10.94
N LEU A 481 -9.87 30.40 -10.41
CA LEU A 481 -11.29 30.27 -10.69
C LEU A 481 -11.99 31.44 -9.99
N GLU A 482 -12.61 32.33 -10.77
CA GLU A 482 -13.51 33.32 -10.21
C GLU A 482 -14.70 32.60 -9.53
N ALA A 483 -15.17 33.15 -8.41
CA ALA A 483 -15.81 32.35 -7.36
C ALA A 483 -17.18 31.73 -7.70
N GLU A 484 -17.78 32.13 -8.83
CA GLU A 484 -19.21 31.91 -9.11
C GLU A 484 -19.51 30.54 -9.75
N ASP A 485 -18.55 29.91 -10.45
CA ASP A 485 -18.78 28.69 -11.24
C ASP A 485 -18.69 27.37 -10.44
N THR A 486 -18.47 27.46 -9.11
CA THR A 486 -18.20 26.28 -8.24
C THR A 486 -19.44 25.48 -7.83
N ALA A 487 -20.65 25.89 -8.24
CA ALA A 487 -21.91 25.45 -7.63
C ALA A 487 -22.48 24.09 -8.10
N LEU A 488 -21.94 23.46 -9.17
CA LEU A 488 -22.56 22.29 -9.82
C LEU A 488 -21.69 21.02 -9.93
N LEU A 489 -20.46 21.02 -9.41
CA LEU A 489 -19.63 19.81 -9.37
C LEU A 489 -19.75 19.10 -8.01
N PRO A 490 -19.81 17.75 -7.97
CA PRO A 490 -19.68 17.02 -6.71
C PRO A 490 -18.29 17.28 -6.11
N PRO A 491 -18.14 17.29 -4.77
CA PRO A 491 -16.86 17.55 -4.15
C PRO A 491 -15.86 16.48 -4.57
N LEU A 492 -14.84 16.87 -5.35
CA LEU A 492 -13.68 16.02 -5.57
C LEU A 492 -13.09 15.69 -4.20
N VAL A 493 -12.64 14.45 -4.03
CA VAL A 493 -11.79 14.09 -2.91
C VAL A 493 -10.53 14.94 -3.03
N THR A 494 -10.38 15.92 -2.13
CA THR A 494 -9.17 16.73 -2.03
C THR A 494 -7.98 15.78 -1.89
N PRO A 495 -7.02 15.77 -2.83
CA PRO A 495 -5.81 14.98 -2.67
C PRO A 495 -5.11 15.36 -1.36
N LEU A 496 -4.31 14.43 -0.81
CA LEU A 496 -3.31 14.83 0.18
C LEU A 496 -2.43 15.94 -0.42
N PRO A 497 -1.92 16.89 0.40
CA PRO A 497 -1.11 17.99 -0.12
C PRO A 497 0.02 17.42 -0.99
N PRO A 498 0.25 17.99 -2.19
CA PRO A 498 1.22 17.44 -3.12
C PRO A 498 2.61 17.43 -2.51
N ALA A 499 3.42 16.46 -2.93
CA ALA A 499 4.85 16.40 -2.66
C ALA A 499 5.48 17.80 -2.76
N THR A 500 6.20 18.22 -1.72
CA THR A 500 6.81 19.56 -1.62
C THR A 500 7.57 19.88 -2.91
N PRO A 501 7.12 20.86 -3.72
CA PRO A 501 7.58 20.98 -5.10
C PRO A 501 9.06 21.39 -5.15
N VAL A 502 9.90 20.45 -5.56
CA VAL A 502 11.33 20.67 -5.77
C VAL A 502 11.48 21.58 -6.99
N LEU A 503 12.22 22.68 -6.85
CA LEU A 503 12.58 23.50 -7.99
C LEU A 503 13.54 22.71 -8.90
N ILE A 504 13.26 22.69 -10.20
CA ILE A 504 14.08 21.99 -11.20
C ILE A 504 14.78 23.04 -12.09
N PRO A 505 16.00 23.49 -11.74
CA PRO A 505 16.79 24.37 -12.60
C PRO A 505 16.90 23.86 -14.05
N GLY A 506 16.73 24.76 -15.02
CA GLY A 506 16.73 24.45 -16.44
C GLY A 506 15.40 23.93 -17.01
N LEU A 507 14.40 23.62 -16.16
CA LEU A 507 13.06 23.23 -16.60
C LEU A 507 12.15 24.47 -16.77
N PRO A 508 11.46 24.61 -17.92
CA PRO A 508 10.44 25.64 -18.11
C PRO A 508 9.25 25.49 -17.14
N SER A 509 8.67 26.63 -16.72
CA SER A 509 7.47 26.66 -15.88
C SER A 509 6.18 26.28 -16.62
N THR A 510 6.19 26.32 -17.95
CA THR A 510 5.08 25.94 -18.84
C THR A 510 5.64 25.25 -20.09
N GLY A 511 4.80 24.50 -20.79
CA GLY A 511 5.18 23.91 -22.09
C GLY A 511 6.03 22.64 -22.01
N VAL A 512 6.22 22.04 -20.84
CA VAL A 512 6.85 20.71 -20.73
C VAL A 512 5.84 19.63 -21.12
N ALA A 513 6.18 18.88 -22.17
CA ALA A 513 5.42 17.74 -22.67
C ALA A 513 5.66 16.46 -21.86
N ALA A 514 6.93 16.21 -21.55
CA ALA A 514 7.40 14.98 -20.91
C ALA A 514 8.74 15.23 -20.19
N VAL A 515 9.08 14.36 -19.24
CA VAL A 515 10.38 14.33 -18.58
C VAL A 515 11.09 13.00 -18.80
N LEU A 516 12.40 13.07 -19.07
CA LEU A 516 13.30 11.93 -18.99
C LEU A 516 13.69 11.72 -17.52
N VAL A 517 13.22 10.61 -16.96
CA VAL A 517 13.33 10.29 -15.53
C VAL A 517 14.14 9.02 -15.34
N ARG A 518 15.18 9.08 -14.48
CA ARG A 518 15.79 7.89 -13.91
C ARG A 518 15.01 7.49 -12.67
N ALA A 519 14.36 6.33 -12.73
CA ALA A 519 13.60 5.77 -11.63
C ALA A 519 14.45 4.72 -10.90
N THR A 520 14.57 4.84 -9.58
CA THR A 520 15.32 3.91 -8.73
C THR A 520 14.42 3.38 -7.61
N VAL A 521 14.58 2.09 -7.30
CA VAL A 521 13.93 1.39 -6.19
C VAL A 521 15.01 0.73 -5.33
N SER A 522 14.95 0.90 -4.01
CA SER A 522 15.85 0.20 -3.06
C SER A 522 15.09 -0.42 -1.89
N ASN A 523 15.72 -1.37 -1.23
CA ASN A 523 15.23 -2.01 0.02
C ASN A 523 13.76 -2.48 -0.06
N SER A 524 13.37 -3.08 -1.19
CA SER A 524 12.00 -3.58 -1.36
C SER A 524 11.77 -4.83 -0.52
N ASN A 525 10.74 -4.83 0.33
CA ASN A 525 10.41 -5.98 1.20
C ASN A 525 9.59 -7.08 0.50
N ALA A 526 9.42 -7.02 -0.82
CA ALA A 526 8.67 -7.99 -1.61
C ALA A 526 9.25 -8.13 -3.03
N PRO A 527 8.99 -9.24 -3.74
CA PRO A 527 9.08 -9.26 -5.21
C PRO A 527 8.08 -8.24 -5.76
N SER A 528 8.57 -7.21 -6.43
CA SER A 528 7.80 -5.99 -6.69
C SER A 528 8.26 -5.27 -7.96
N SER A 529 7.61 -4.15 -8.28
CA SER A 529 8.00 -3.29 -9.38
C SER A 529 7.45 -1.87 -9.24
N LEU A 530 8.17 -0.90 -9.80
CA LEU A 530 7.78 0.51 -9.82
C LEU A 530 7.22 0.88 -11.18
N SER A 531 6.06 1.53 -11.21
CA SER A 531 5.52 2.20 -12.40
C SER A 531 5.62 3.71 -12.21
N VAL A 532 6.20 4.40 -13.20
CA VAL A 532 6.17 5.87 -13.31
C VAL A 532 5.42 6.23 -14.60
N TYR A 533 4.40 7.08 -14.51
CA TYR A 533 3.43 7.33 -15.59
C TYR A 533 2.77 8.71 -15.49
N ALA A 534 2.13 9.17 -16.56
CA ALA A 534 1.46 10.47 -16.61
C ALA A 534 0.30 10.56 -15.62
N ARG A 535 0.21 11.63 -14.82
CA ARG A 535 -0.88 11.79 -13.85
C ARG A 535 -2.24 11.87 -14.57
N GLY A 536 -3.23 11.20 -14.02
CA GLY A 536 -4.58 11.08 -14.58
C GLY A 536 -4.81 9.83 -15.45
N THR A 537 -3.73 9.21 -15.96
CA THR A 537 -3.83 7.97 -16.76
C THR A 537 -3.90 6.72 -15.87
N THR A 538 -4.37 5.60 -16.44
CA THR A 538 -4.33 4.30 -15.76
C THR A 538 -2.90 3.78 -15.63
N ARG A 539 -2.50 3.30 -14.44
CA ARG A 539 -1.19 2.68 -14.21
C ARG A 539 -0.87 1.60 -15.27
N PRO A 540 0.26 1.69 -16.00
CA PRO A 540 0.65 0.70 -17.01
C PRO A 540 0.84 -0.72 -16.47
N ASN A 541 0.53 -1.73 -17.32
CA ASN A 541 0.63 -3.15 -16.99
C ASN A 541 2.07 -3.71 -17.04
N ILE A 542 2.98 -3.10 -17.82
CA ILE A 542 4.43 -3.25 -17.62
C ILE A 542 4.89 -2.17 -16.66
N ALA A 543 5.79 -2.54 -15.76
CA ALA A 543 6.40 -1.62 -14.80
C ALA A 543 7.75 -1.10 -15.33
N THR A 544 8.06 0.14 -14.98
CA THR A 544 9.31 0.84 -15.32
C THR A 544 10.54 0.16 -14.74
N VAL A 545 10.45 -0.35 -13.50
CA VAL A 545 11.59 -0.99 -12.82
C VAL A 545 11.12 -2.27 -12.11
N PRO A 546 11.58 -3.48 -12.51
CA PRO A 546 11.39 -4.70 -11.72
C PRO A 546 12.37 -4.74 -10.54
N VAL A 547 11.95 -5.21 -9.37
CA VAL A 547 12.84 -5.37 -8.21
C VAL A 547 12.54 -6.65 -7.42
N ASN A 548 13.60 -7.30 -6.94
CA ASN A 548 13.47 -8.47 -6.07
C ASN A 548 13.28 -8.05 -4.61
N MET A 549 12.74 -8.97 -3.80
CA MET A 549 12.78 -8.85 -2.34
C MET A 549 14.22 -8.69 -1.86
N ASN A 550 14.47 -7.73 -0.97
CA ASN A 550 15.77 -7.28 -0.48
C ASN A 550 16.75 -6.79 -1.57
N GLY A 551 16.23 -6.50 -2.77
CA GLY A 551 17.01 -5.99 -3.91
C GLY A 551 16.92 -4.47 -4.08
N SER A 552 17.74 -3.96 -5.00
CA SER A 552 17.66 -2.59 -5.54
C SER A 552 17.81 -2.62 -7.06
N ALA A 553 17.09 -1.74 -7.76
CA ALA A 553 17.05 -1.69 -9.22
C ALA A 553 16.80 -0.26 -9.73
N SER A 554 17.20 0.01 -10.97
CA SER A 554 16.99 1.29 -11.65
C SER A 554 16.78 1.09 -13.15
N ALA A 555 16.04 2.02 -13.76
CA ALA A 555 15.90 2.17 -15.21
C ALA A 555 15.64 3.64 -15.57
N GLU A 556 15.86 4.01 -16.83
CA GLU A 556 15.54 5.33 -17.37
C GLU A 556 14.34 5.26 -18.31
N THR A 557 13.42 6.20 -18.18
CA THR A 557 12.17 6.23 -18.97
C THR A 557 11.74 7.65 -19.29
N ILE A 558 10.94 7.81 -20.33
CA ILE A 558 10.31 9.10 -20.67
C ILE A 558 8.86 9.05 -20.19
N VAL A 559 8.49 10.00 -19.35
CA VAL A 559 7.16 10.08 -18.73
C VAL A 559 6.46 11.33 -19.24
N PRO A 560 5.34 11.23 -19.97
CA PRO A 560 4.51 12.40 -20.29
C PRO A 560 4.04 13.07 -18.99
N VAL A 561 4.02 14.40 -18.96
CA VAL A 561 3.52 15.14 -17.79
C VAL A 561 2.00 15.24 -17.91
N GLY A 562 1.28 15.07 -16.80
CA GLY A 562 -0.17 15.27 -16.75
C GLY A 562 -0.55 16.73 -17.06
N THR A 563 -1.81 16.96 -17.45
CA THR A 563 -2.32 18.30 -17.80
C THR A 563 -2.21 19.33 -16.67
N ASP A 564 -2.03 18.86 -15.44
CA ASP A 564 -1.83 19.63 -14.21
C ASP A 564 -0.35 19.95 -13.88
N GLY A 565 0.60 19.36 -14.61
CA GLY A 565 2.03 19.51 -14.37
C GLY A 565 2.70 18.42 -13.52
N ALA A 566 2.06 17.27 -13.25
CA ALA A 566 2.63 16.20 -12.41
C ALA A 566 2.75 14.83 -13.11
N ILE A 567 3.50 13.93 -12.48
CA ILE A 567 3.58 12.49 -12.79
C ILE A 567 3.09 11.65 -11.59
N SER A 568 2.70 10.40 -11.86
CA SER A 568 2.28 9.42 -10.85
C SER A 568 3.32 8.31 -10.69
N VAL A 569 3.55 7.92 -9.43
CA VAL A 569 4.57 6.95 -9.01
C VAL A 569 3.92 5.88 -8.14
N ALA A 570 4.08 4.59 -8.46
CA ALA A 570 3.43 3.52 -7.68
C ALA A 570 4.27 2.23 -7.63
N VAL A 571 4.40 1.64 -6.44
CA VAL A 571 5.00 0.31 -6.21
C VAL A 571 3.93 -0.78 -6.39
N ALA A 572 4.29 -1.97 -6.86
CA ALA A 572 3.33 -3.06 -7.11
C ALA A 572 2.90 -3.78 -5.82
N THR A 573 3.89 -4.25 -5.05
CA THR A 573 3.72 -5.15 -3.89
C THR A 573 4.62 -4.70 -2.74
N GLY A 574 4.21 -4.96 -1.50
CA GLY A 574 5.03 -4.69 -0.31
C GLY A 574 5.21 -3.20 -0.03
N ALA A 575 6.45 -2.77 0.19
CA ALA A 575 6.90 -1.40 0.27
C ALA A 575 8.39 -1.30 -0.14
N ALA A 576 8.82 -0.16 -0.67
CA ALA A 576 10.20 0.08 -1.07
C ALA A 576 10.62 1.55 -0.88
N GLU A 577 11.91 1.80 -0.73
CA GLU A 577 12.48 3.14 -0.93
C GLU A 577 12.43 3.48 -2.43
N VAL A 578 12.05 4.71 -2.79
CA VAL A 578 11.95 5.15 -4.19
C VAL A 578 12.62 6.50 -4.38
N ALA A 579 13.38 6.64 -5.47
CA ALA A 579 14.04 7.89 -5.82
C ALA A 579 13.97 8.18 -7.32
N LEU A 580 13.69 9.43 -7.71
CA LEU A 580 13.59 9.88 -9.10
C LEU A 580 14.57 11.04 -9.37
N ASP A 581 15.34 10.95 -10.47
CA ASP A 581 16.10 12.07 -11.05
C ASP A 581 15.42 12.52 -12.35
N VAL A 582 15.27 13.82 -12.58
CA VAL A 582 15.00 14.37 -13.92
C VAL A 582 16.34 14.68 -14.58
N ILE A 583 16.56 14.09 -15.76
CA ILE A 583 17.82 14.20 -16.53
C ILE A 583 17.62 15.06 -17.79
N GLY A 584 16.37 15.23 -18.22
CA GLY A 584 16.00 16.08 -19.33
C GLY A 584 14.50 16.22 -19.42
N TYR A 585 14.04 17.07 -20.33
CA TYR A 585 12.62 17.26 -20.61
C TYR A 585 12.38 17.41 -22.10
N PHE A 586 11.12 17.28 -22.50
CA PHE A 586 10.68 17.56 -23.86
C PHE A 586 9.73 18.76 -23.88
N ALA A 587 9.90 19.65 -24.86
CA ALA A 587 9.05 20.82 -25.03
C ALA A 587 7.85 20.55 -25.96
N ASN A 588 6.73 21.20 -25.67
CA ASN A 588 5.63 21.43 -26.60
C ASN A 588 6.07 22.42 -27.70
N PRO A 589 5.61 22.26 -28.96
CA PRO A 589 5.92 23.21 -30.02
C PRO A 589 5.19 24.56 -29.83
N PRO A 590 5.76 25.70 -30.27
CA PRO A 590 5.04 26.96 -30.38
C PRO A 590 3.84 26.85 -31.32
N GLN A 591 2.70 27.43 -30.93
CA GLN A 591 1.43 27.29 -31.69
C GLN A 591 1.47 27.92 -33.11
N THR A 592 2.40 28.83 -33.39
CA THR A 592 2.56 29.54 -34.67
C THR A 592 2.97 28.66 -35.85
N LEU A 593 3.15 27.36 -35.64
CA LEU A 593 3.85 26.45 -36.57
C LEU A 593 3.03 25.21 -36.99
N ALA A 594 1.71 25.17 -36.72
CA ALA A 594 0.88 23.97 -36.84
C ALA A 594 0.75 23.30 -38.25
N ASN A 595 1.23 23.92 -39.33
CA ASN A 595 0.83 23.60 -40.71
C ASN A 595 1.92 22.95 -41.63
N THR A 596 3.06 22.47 -41.11
CA THR A 596 3.98 21.64 -41.91
C THR A 596 3.96 20.17 -41.49
N PRO A 597 4.14 19.19 -42.42
CA PRO A 597 4.35 17.78 -42.07
C PRO A 597 5.62 17.62 -41.23
N ARG A 598 5.54 16.90 -40.11
CA ARG A 598 6.57 16.94 -39.05
C ARG A 598 6.95 15.58 -38.50
N SER A 599 8.14 15.53 -37.91
CA SER A 599 8.58 14.46 -37.02
C SER A 599 7.58 14.27 -35.88
N THR A 600 7.01 13.08 -35.76
CA THR A 600 6.12 12.71 -34.64
C THR A 600 6.89 11.83 -33.66
N ILE A 601 7.04 12.28 -32.41
CA ILE A 601 7.53 11.45 -31.30
C ILE A 601 6.29 11.06 -30.50
N ARG A 602 5.60 9.99 -30.94
CA ARG A 602 4.38 9.53 -30.25
C ARG A 602 4.72 8.91 -28.89
N LEU A 603 4.75 9.74 -27.85
CA LEU A 603 4.81 9.32 -26.44
C LEU A 603 3.45 8.82 -25.94
N ASN A 604 2.86 7.86 -26.63
CA ASN A 604 1.73 7.05 -26.14
C ASN A 604 1.55 5.85 -27.05
N SER A 605 2.13 4.72 -26.66
CA SER A 605 1.71 3.40 -27.14
C SER A 605 0.82 2.77 -26.06
N SER A 606 -0.26 2.13 -26.50
CA SER A 606 -1.24 1.49 -25.62
C SER A 606 -1.45 0.02 -25.96
N ALA A 607 -0.85 -0.46 -27.07
CA ALA A 607 -0.88 -1.87 -27.41
C ALA A 607 0.08 -2.66 -26.50
N LEU A 608 -0.50 -3.34 -25.51
CA LEU A 608 0.01 -4.64 -25.10
C LEU A 608 0.05 -5.56 -26.33
N LEU A 609 1.20 -5.60 -27.01
CA LEU A 609 1.54 -6.68 -27.93
C LEU A 609 1.91 -7.90 -27.08
N ASP A 610 0.89 -8.43 -26.41
CA ASP A 610 0.96 -9.63 -25.58
C ASP A 610 1.14 -10.84 -26.49
N VAL A 611 2.24 -11.56 -26.32
CA VAL A 611 2.53 -12.76 -27.11
C VAL A 611 1.67 -13.90 -26.55
N LYS A 612 0.41 -13.92 -26.99
CA LYS A 612 -0.72 -14.70 -26.45
C LYS A 612 -0.46 -16.19 -26.17
N THR A 613 0.57 -16.76 -26.79
CA THR A 613 1.08 -18.10 -26.48
C THR A 613 2.59 -18.01 -26.17
N PRO A 614 3.08 -18.47 -25.00
CA PRO A 614 4.49 -18.44 -24.65
C PRO A 614 5.40 -19.02 -25.73
N ILE A 615 6.52 -18.35 -26.00
CA ILE A 615 7.48 -18.77 -27.03
C ILE A 615 8.21 -20.04 -26.56
N LYS A 616 8.07 -21.14 -27.30
CA LYS A 616 8.67 -22.44 -26.97
C LYS A 616 10.20 -22.42 -27.16
N PRO A 617 10.95 -23.37 -26.55
CA PRO A 617 12.36 -23.59 -26.86
C PRO A 617 12.61 -23.72 -28.36
N GLY A 618 13.59 -22.98 -28.89
CA GLY A 618 13.95 -22.94 -30.31
C GLY A 618 12.93 -22.24 -31.23
N GLU A 619 11.80 -21.75 -30.70
CA GLU A 619 10.77 -21.11 -31.52
C GLU A 619 11.15 -19.66 -31.88
N THR A 620 11.00 -19.34 -33.17
CA THR A 620 11.08 -17.99 -33.71
C THR A 620 9.66 -17.45 -33.91
N ARG A 621 9.39 -16.23 -33.45
CA ARG A 621 8.10 -15.55 -33.65
C ARG A 621 8.32 -14.10 -34.06
N SER A 622 7.65 -13.69 -35.12
CA SER A 622 7.70 -12.34 -35.66
C SER A 622 6.45 -11.54 -35.29
N LEU A 623 6.63 -10.23 -35.06
CA LEU A 623 5.63 -9.30 -34.54
C LEU A 623 5.69 -7.98 -35.32
N ALA A 624 4.70 -7.71 -36.15
CA ALA A 624 4.57 -6.43 -36.83
C ALA A 624 4.02 -5.36 -35.88
N LEU A 625 4.67 -4.20 -35.82
CA LEU A 625 4.22 -3.09 -34.97
C LEU A 625 3.05 -2.32 -35.63
N PRO A 626 2.00 -1.92 -34.88
CA PRO A 626 0.82 -1.26 -35.46
C PRO A 626 1.15 0.06 -36.18
N LYS A 627 0.60 0.27 -37.39
CA LYS A 627 0.75 1.53 -38.13
C LYS A 627 0.31 2.76 -37.32
N SER A 628 -0.69 2.60 -36.44
CA SER A 628 -1.19 3.65 -35.54
C SER A 628 -0.17 4.12 -34.49
N GLU A 629 0.76 3.26 -34.08
CA GLU A 629 1.79 3.59 -33.07
C GLU A 629 3.11 4.05 -33.70
N VAL A 630 3.38 3.62 -34.95
CA VAL A 630 4.66 3.84 -35.67
C VAL A 630 4.55 4.92 -36.77
N GLY A 631 3.35 5.48 -37.00
CA GLY A 631 3.09 6.50 -38.05
C GLY A 631 3.28 5.97 -39.48
N GLU A 632 3.32 6.85 -40.48
CA GLU A 632 3.49 6.45 -41.89
C GLU A 632 4.96 6.50 -42.38
N ALA A 633 5.90 6.87 -41.51
CA ALA A 633 7.30 7.10 -41.86
C ALA A 633 7.99 5.92 -42.60
N PRO A 634 8.71 6.18 -43.71
CA PRO A 634 9.55 5.18 -44.37
C PRO A 634 10.92 5.04 -43.66
N GLU A 635 11.33 3.78 -43.51
CA GLU A 635 12.72 3.27 -43.44
C GLU A 635 13.71 3.72 -42.35
N ALA A 636 13.58 4.91 -41.74
CA ALA A 636 14.53 5.44 -40.74
C ALA A 636 13.94 5.50 -39.30
N ALA A 637 13.03 4.58 -38.99
CA ALA A 637 12.36 4.50 -37.69
C ALA A 637 13.24 3.88 -36.60
N SER A 638 13.17 4.40 -35.37
CA SER A 638 13.67 3.71 -34.17
C SER A 638 12.61 3.69 -33.08
N VAL A 639 12.28 2.50 -32.57
CA VAL A 639 11.33 2.32 -31.47
C VAL A 639 12.08 1.90 -30.21
N VAL A 640 11.74 2.51 -29.08
CA VAL A 640 12.22 2.03 -27.78
C VAL A 640 11.21 1.06 -27.22
N ILE A 641 11.64 -0.17 -26.94
CA ILE A 641 10.79 -1.18 -26.34
C ILE A 641 11.29 -1.61 -24.96
N THR A 642 10.33 -1.95 -24.10
CA THR A 642 10.56 -2.67 -22.84
C THR A 642 9.98 -4.07 -23.00
N VAL A 643 10.84 -5.08 -22.93
CA VAL A 643 10.45 -6.49 -23.05
C VAL A 643 10.52 -7.16 -21.68
N SER A 644 9.40 -7.69 -21.20
CA SER A 644 9.37 -8.55 -20.02
C SER A 644 9.30 -10.02 -20.43
N ALA A 645 10.21 -10.84 -19.91
CA ALA A 645 10.22 -12.28 -20.08
C ALA A 645 9.89 -12.99 -18.77
N LYS A 646 8.94 -13.93 -18.79
CA LYS A 646 8.56 -14.76 -17.64
C LYS A 646 8.61 -16.25 -18.00
N GLY A 647 9.24 -17.05 -17.14
CA GLY A 647 9.61 -18.45 -17.46
C GLY A 647 11.10 -18.58 -17.81
N ALA A 648 11.61 -19.83 -17.80
CA ALA A 648 13.04 -20.11 -17.94
C ALA A 648 13.49 -20.09 -19.41
N GLY A 649 14.28 -19.08 -19.79
CA GLY A 649 14.88 -19.02 -21.11
C GLY A 649 15.71 -17.78 -21.38
N ARG A 650 16.13 -17.66 -22.64
CA ARG A 650 16.85 -16.51 -23.21
C ARG A 650 16.16 -16.16 -24.52
N VAL A 651 15.65 -14.93 -24.62
CA VAL A 651 15.03 -14.43 -25.84
C VAL A 651 15.94 -13.40 -26.48
N LEU A 652 16.37 -13.68 -27.71
CA LEU A 652 16.99 -12.68 -28.58
C LEU A 652 15.91 -11.89 -29.31
N VAL A 653 16.09 -10.58 -29.41
CA VAL A 653 15.24 -9.69 -30.22
C VAL A 653 16.06 -9.12 -31.37
N PHE A 654 15.53 -9.28 -32.57
CA PHE A 654 16.12 -8.88 -33.84
C PHE A 654 15.29 -7.78 -34.52
N SER A 655 15.95 -6.91 -35.29
CA SER A 655 15.28 -6.14 -36.35
C SER A 655 16.08 -6.25 -37.65
N GLY A 656 15.43 -6.79 -38.69
CA GLY A 656 16.14 -7.50 -39.75
C GLY A 656 17.02 -8.61 -39.16
N ASP A 657 18.19 -8.82 -39.72
CA ASP A 657 19.13 -9.88 -39.34
C ASP A 657 20.03 -9.52 -38.14
N VAL A 658 19.82 -8.35 -37.52
CA VAL A 658 20.68 -7.82 -36.45
C VAL A 658 20.07 -8.09 -35.08
N VAL A 659 20.78 -8.83 -34.22
CA VAL A 659 20.45 -8.94 -32.78
C VAL A 659 20.63 -7.56 -32.14
N GLN A 660 19.57 -7.07 -31.48
CA GLN A 660 19.56 -5.77 -30.81
C GLN A 660 19.45 -5.90 -29.28
N LEU A 661 18.78 -6.96 -28.79
CA LEU A 661 18.57 -7.20 -27.36
C LEU A 661 18.64 -8.69 -27.04
N ALA A 662 19.07 -9.01 -25.82
CA ALA A 662 18.91 -10.32 -25.20
C ALA A 662 18.20 -10.15 -23.85
N VAL A 663 17.03 -10.79 -23.69
CA VAL A 663 16.20 -10.79 -22.48
C VAL A 663 16.30 -12.14 -21.81
N ASN A 664 16.47 -12.15 -20.49
CA ASN A 664 16.69 -13.38 -19.71
C ASN A 664 15.52 -13.66 -18.76
N TYR A 665 15.49 -14.86 -18.17
CA TYR A 665 14.56 -15.31 -17.13
C TYR A 665 14.11 -14.21 -16.16
N ASN A 666 12.77 -14.06 -16.01
CA ASN A 666 12.10 -13.15 -15.08
C ASN A 666 12.70 -11.72 -15.05
N SER A 667 13.23 -11.27 -16.18
CA SER A 667 13.82 -9.95 -16.35
C SER A 667 12.93 -9.06 -17.21
N THR A 668 13.10 -7.75 -17.02
CA THR A 668 12.67 -6.74 -17.96
C THR A 668 13.94 -6.10 -18.51
N ALA A 669 13.99 -5.85 -19.81
CA ALA A 669 15.12 -5.21 -20.46
C ALA A 669 14.65 -4.26 -21.57
N ASP A 670 15.38 -3.15 -21.70
CA ASP A 670 15.04 -2.06 -22.62
C ASP A 670 16.01 -2.02 -23.80
N ALA A 671 15.51 -1.71 -25.00
CA ALA A 671 16.33 -1.51 -26.17
C ALA A 671 15.73 -0.49 -27.15
N VAL A 672 16.60 0.24 -27.85
CA VAL A 672 16.22 1.00 -29.04
C VAL A 672 16.44 0.13 -30.26
N LEU A 673 15.36 -0.13 -30.99
CA LEU A 673 15.35 -0.97 -32.18
C LEU A 673 15.16 -0.10 -33.42
N SER A 674 16.22 0.04 -34.22
CA SER A 674 16.12 0.62 -35.56
C SER A 674 15.33 -0.34 -36.46
N LEU A 675 14.10 0.05 -36.81
CA LEU A 675 13.15 -0.76 -37.56
C LEU A 675 13.51 -0.80 -39.04
N ARG A 676 13.94 -1.96 -39.53
CA ARG A 676 14.20 -2.19 -40.95
C ARG A 676 12.95 -2.73 -41.66
N GLY A 677 12.72 -2.26 -42.89
CA GLY A 677 11.72 -2.80 -43.81
C GLY A 677 10.29 -2.81 -43.25
N ASN A 678 9.66 -3.98 -43.21
CA ASN A 678 8.23 -4.18 -42.91
C ASN A 678 7.82 -3.95 -41.43
N ARG A 679 8.63 -3.24 -40.62
CA ARG A 679 8.36 -2.88 -39.22
C ARG A 679 8.10 -4.07 -38.29
N THR A 680 8.76 -5.19 -38.58
CA THR A 680 8.66 -6.42 -37.81
C THR A 680 9.81 -6.56 -36.82
N LEU A 681 9.47 -6.95 -35.60
CA LEU A 681 10.42 -7.43 -34.59
C LEU A 681 10.40 -8.96 -34.59
N THR A 682 11.56 -9.60 -34.57
CA THR A 682 11.67 -11.06 -34.53
C THR A 682 12.28 -11.52 -33.21
N PHE A 683 11.58 -12.41 -32.52
CA PHE A 683 11.94 -12.95 -31.22
C PHE A 683 12.34 -14.43 -31.38
N VAL A 684 13.49 -14.82 -30.85
CA VAL A 684 13.99 -16.20 -30.87
C VAL A 684 14.27 -16.65 -29.45
N ASN A 685 13.59 -17.70 -28.98
CA ASN A 685 13.86 -18.28 -27.65
C ASN A 685 14.95 -19.36 -27.75
N GLU A 686 16.19 -19.00 -27.42
CA GLU A 686 17.32 -19.91 -27.26
C GLU A 686 17.29 -20.66 -25.89
N GLY A 687 16.25 -20.43 -25.08
CA GLY A 687 16.04 -21.08 -23.80
C GLY A 687 15.55 -22.52 -23.89
N ASN A 688 15.60 -23.22 -22.76
CA ASN A 688 15.18 -24.62 -22.61
C ASN A 688 13.75 -24.81 -22.07
N ALA A 689 13.06 -23.74 -21.66
CA ALA A 689 11.61 -23.76 -21.41
C ALA A 689 10.89 -22.62 -22.16
N ALA A 690 9.56 -22.62 -22.09
CA ALA A 690 8.74 -21.62 -22.77
C ALA A 690 8.74 -20.28 -22.02
N VAL A 691 8.70 -19.17 -22.76
CA VAL A 691 8.78 -17.80 -22.22
C VAL A 691 7.52 -17.01 -22.60
N GLU A 692 6.78 -16.55 -21.58
CA GLU A 692 5.75 -15.52 -21.73
C GLU A 692 6.43 -14.18 -22.01
N LEU A 693 6.10 -13.54 -23.13
CA LEU A 693 6.68 -12.27 -23.57
C LEU A 693 5.61 -11.18 -23.70
N LYS A 694 5.94 -9.99 -23.18
CA LYS A 694 5.15 -8.77 -23.38
C LYS A 694 6.08 -7.66 -23.85
N VAL A 695 5.66 -6.97 -24.89
CA VAL A 695 6.43 -5.95 -25.60
C VAL A 695 5.70 -4.62 -25.46
N HIS A 696 6.07 -3.83 -24.44
CA HIS A 696 5.83 -2.38 -24.43
C HIS A 696 6.62 -1.72 -25.57
N SER A 697 5.99 -0.91 -26.43
CA SER A 697 6.72 0.20 -27.06
C SER A 697 6.52 1.45 -26.20
N ASN A 698 7.60 2.18 -25.95
CA ASN A 698 7.58 3.32 -25.03
C ASN A 698 7.48 4.63 -25.81
N TRP A 699 8.27 4.73 -26.88
CA TRP A 699 8.33 5.89 -27.76
C TRP A 699 8.99 5.56 -29.10
N PHE A 700 8.83 6.46 -30.06
CA PHE A 700 9.25 6.33 -31.45
C PHE A 700 10.03 7.56 -31.91
N LEU A 701 11.10 7.34 -32.67
CA LEU A 701 11.84 8.34 -33.44
C LEU A 701 11.60 8.08 -34.93
N GLY A 702 11.21 9.11 -35.67
CA GLY A 702 11.10 9.09 -37.13
C GLY A 702 11.92 10.22 -37.78
N PRO A 703 12.28 10.08 -39.07
CA PRO A 703 13.03 11.08 -39.80
C PRO A 703 12.25 12.40 -39.95
N ASN A 704 12.96 13.53 -39.96
CA ASN A 704 12.43 14.80 -40.43
C ASN A 704 12.41 14.81 -41.98
N PRO A 705 11.31 15.19 -42.66
CA PRO A 705 11.31 15.42 -44.11
C PRO A 705 12.37 16.41 -44.63
N GLU A 706 12.90 17.31 -43.78
CA GLU A 706 13.96 18.27 -44.16
C GLU A 706 15.40 17.78 -43.88
N GLY A 707 15.58 16.52 -43.43
CA GLY A 707 16.90 15.88 -43.32
C GLY A 707 17.75 16.19 -42.08
N GLY A 708 17.39 17.19 -41.27
CA GLY A 708 17.99 17.44 -39.94
C GLY A 708 17.06 17.01 -38.81
N MET A 709 17.53 16.30 -37.78
CA MET A 709 16.65 15.71 -36.76
C MET A 709 16.69 16.45 -35.41
N ASN A 710 15.51 16.76 -34.87
CA ASN A 710 15.36 17.25 -33.50
C ASN A 710 15.25 16.05 -32.53
N GLY A 711 16.00 16.08 -31.43
CA GLY A 711 16.03 15.00 -30.43
C GLY A 711 17.26 14.10 -30.56
N ILE A 712 17.06 12.77 -30.54
CA ILE A 712 18.17 11.80 -30.65
C ILE A 712 18.23 11.21 -32.06
N VAL A 713 19.40 11.31 -32.67
CA VAL A 713 19.80 10.63 -33.89
C VAL A 713 20.22 9.19 -33.55
N PRO A 714 19.48 8.15 -33.97
CA PRO A 714 19.90 6.77 -33.80
C PRO A 714 21.04 6.46 -34.80
N ILE A 715 22.02 5.68 -34.35
CA ILE A 715 23.15 5.24 -35.17
C ILE A 715 23.26 3.70 -35.14
N ARG A 716 24.02 3.11 -36.07
CA ARG A 716 24.39 1.69 -35.96
C ARG A 716 25.16 1.50 -34.64
N PRO A 717 24.83 0.52 -33.77
CA PRO A 717 25.49 0.34 -32.49
C PRO A 717 27.02 0.28 -32.58
N ILE A 718 27.71 1.22 -31.92
CA ILE A 718 29.17 1.30 -31.89
C ILE A 718 29.67 0.82 -30.53
N SER A 719 30.42 -0.29 -30.51
CA SER A 719 31.02 -0.83 -29.30
C SER A 719 32.05 0.14 -28.70
N ALA A 720 31.64 0.84 -27.64
CA ALA A 720 32.50 1.71 -26.86
C ALA A 720 33.28 0.92 -25.79
N LEU A 721 32.72 -0.19 -25.30
CA LEU A 721 33.36 -1.10 -24.35
C LEU A 721 32.93 -2.56 -24.61
N THR A 722 33.85 -3.51 -24.57
CA THR A 722 33.56 -4.93 -24.85
C THR A 722 34.07 -5.82 -23.71
N ASN A 723 33.17 -6.60 -23.11
CA ASN A 723 33.47 -7.65 -22.12
C ASN A 723 34.49 -7.25 -21.03
N THR A 724 34.50 -5.99 -20.61
CA THR A 724 35.55 -5.45 -19.73
C THR A 724 35.10 -5.56 -18.28
N THR A 725 35.91 -6.19 -17.43
CA THR A 725 35.61 -6.31 -16.00
C THR A 725 35.79 -4.96 -15.30
N ILE A 726 34.67 -4.32 -14.97
CA ILE A 726 34.58 -3.10 -14.17
C ILE A 726 34.54 -3.49 -12.68
N LYS A 727 35.11 -2.65 -11.82
CA LYS A 727 35.13 -2.81 -10.36
C LYS A 727 34.57 -1.57 -9.66
N SER A 728 34.38 -1.62 -8.34
CA SER A 728 33.95 -0.48 -7.52
C SER A 728 35.09 0.42 -7.02
N ASP A 729 36.34 -0.01 -7.16
CA ASP A 729 37.55 0.71 -6.74
C ASP A 729 38.21 1.54 -7.87
N LYS A 730 37.88 1.26 -9.14
CA LYS A 730 38.56 1.82 -10.31
C LYS A 730 37.59 2.26 -11.40
N ILE A 731 37.54 3.57 -11.65
CA ILE A 731 36.83 4.18 -12.78
C ILE A 731 37.53 3.78 -14.09
N VAL A 732 36.76 3.44 -15.11
CA VAL A 732 37.23 3.21 -16.49
C VAL A 732 36.72 4.34 -17.38
N SER A 733 37.63 5.06 -18.01
CA SER A 733 37.35 6.17 -18.94
C SER A 733 37.38 5.70 -20.39
N VAL A 734 36.33 6.03 -21.14
CA VAL A 734 36.14 5.66 -22.56
C VAL A 734 35.98 6.94 -23.40
N PRO A 735 37.02 7.42 -24.10
CA PRO A 735 36.95 8.67 -24.85
C PRO A 735 36.13 8.54 -26.15
N LEU A 736 35.11 9.40 -26.32
CA LEU A 736 34.24 9.42 -27.49
C LEU A 736 34.96 9.87 -28.77
N SER A 737 36.10 10.56 -28.64
CA SER A 737 36.94 11.00 -29.78
C SER A 737 37.46 9.85 -30.66
N LYS A 738 37.38 8.61 -30.19
CA LYS A 738 37.68 7.39 -30.98
C LYS A 738 36.51 6.90 -31.85
N LEU A 739 35.33 7.52 -31.73
CA LEU A 739 34.06 7.03 -32.27
C LEU A 739 33.51 8.02 -33.31
N VAL A 740 34.05 7.93 -34.53
CA VAL A 740 33.92 8.90 -35.64
C VAL A 740 32.48 9.34 -35.98
N THR A 741 31.46 8.55 -35.64
CA THR A 741 30.04 8.82 -35.96
C THR A 741 29.33 9.72 -34.94
N ILE A 742 29.99 10.13 -33.85
CA ILE A 742 29.42 11.05 -32.84
C ILE A 742 29.95 12.46 -33.13
N PRO A 743 29.10 13.40 -33.56
CA PRO A 743 29.57 14.71 -34.02
C PRO A 743 30.02 15.59 -32.85
N PRO A 744 30.86 16.62 -33.08
CA PRO A 744 31.42 17.44 -32.00
C PRO A 744 30.39 18.20 -31.17
N GLN A 745 29.28 18.64 -31.79
CA GLN A 745 28.25 19.43 -31.11
C GLN A 745 27.30 18.62 -30.21
N ALA A 746 27.29 17.29 -30.32
CA ALA A 746 26.43 16.44 -29.51
C ALA A 746 26.69 16.64 -28.02
N LYS A 747 25.61 16.79 -27.24
CA LYS A 747 25.60 17.00 -25.78
C LYS A 747 25.09 15.78 -25.00
N VAL A 748 24.43 14.83 -25.65
CA VAL A 748 24.00 13.56 -25.03
C VAL A 748 24.32 12.37 -25.95
N VAL A 749 24.76 11.24 -25.38
CA VAL A 749 24.74 9.94 -26.06
C VAL A 749 23.71 9.00 -25.42
N LEU A 750 23.12 8.14 -26.23
CA LEU A 750 22.31 7.02 -25.78
C LEU A 750 23.16 5.74 -25.82
N VAL A 751 23.35 5.12 -24.67
CA VAL A 751 24.25 3.99 -24.45
C VAL A 751 23.43 2.76 -24.04
N SER A 752 23.56 1.66 -24.78
CA SER A 752 23.18 0.34 -24.31
C SER A 752 24.23 -0.16 -23.32
N VAL A 753 23.80 -0.38 -22.07
CA VAL A 753 24.63 -0.88 -20.98
C VAL A 753 24.28 -2.35 -20.73
N THR A 754 25.18 -3.26 -21.09
CA THR A 754 25.00 -4.70 -20.93
C THR A 754 25.97 -5.26 -19.89
N VAL A 755 25.43 -5.86 -18.83
CA VAL A 755 26.19 -6.64 -17.83
C VAL A 755 26.08 -8.12 -18.16
N ARG A 756 27.22 -8.82 -18.21
CA ARG A 756 27.31 -10.23 -18.63
C ARG A 756 27.60 -11.17 -17.45
N LYS A 757 27.23 -12.45 -17.63
CA LYS A 757 27.35 -13.55 -16.65
C LYS A 757 26.61 -13.24 -15.32
N ARG A 758 26.89 -14.01 -14.27
CA ARG A 758 26.57 -13.59 -12.90
C ARG A 758 27.61 -12.58 -12.41
N SER A 759 27.16 -11.40 -12.00
CA SER A 759 28.00 -10.32 -11.47
C SER A 759 27.99 -10.32 -9.92
N ALA A 760 29.01 -9.73 -9.29
CA ALA A 760 29.04 -9.42 -7.87
C ALA A 760 28.70 -7.93 -7.58
N ALA A 761 28.39 -7.16 -8.62
CA ALA A 761 27.93 -5.79 -8.51
C ALA A 761 26.40 -5.73 -8.39
N GLN A 762 25.89 -4.87 -7.52
CA GLN A 762 24.44 -4.58 -7.45
C GLN A 762 23.99 -3.58 -8.53
N GLY A 763 24.94 -2.95 -9.25
CA GLY A 763 24.66 -2.05 -10.37
C GLY A 763 25.93 -1.48 -11.01
N VAL A 764 25.78 -0.81 -12.15
CA VAL A 764 26.87 -0.11 -12.87
C VAL A 764 26.47 1.34 -13.17
N PHE A 765 27.37 2.27 -12.88
CA PHE A 765 27.28 3.69 -13.23
C PHE A 765 27.95 3.92 -14.59
N VAL A 766 27.32 4.76 -15.43
CA VAL A 766 27.87 5.28 -16.68
C VAL A 766 27.56 6.78 -16.75
N TRP A 767 28.58 7.63 -16.91
CA TRP A 767 28.38 9.09 -16.92
C TRP A 767 29.43 9.81 -17.77
N GLY A 768 29.16 11.06 -18.15
CA GLY A 768 30.15 11.99 -18.69
C GLY A 768 30.46 13.06 -17.64
N ALA A 769 29.68 14.14 -17.63
CA ALA A 769 29.90 15.29 -16.76
C ALA A 769 29.78 14.99 -15.25
N THR A 770 28.60 14.57 -14.78
CA THR A 770 28.34 14.35 -13.35
C THR A 770 28.01 12.89 -13.11
N ARG A 771 28.69 12.25 -12.15
CA ARG A 771 28.33 10.89 -11.74
C ARG A 771 26.93 10.92 -11.11
N PRO A 772 25.94 10.17 -11.65
CA PRO A 772 24.61 10.13 -11.08
C PRO A 772 24.62 9.44 -9.71
N LEU A 773 23.67 9.82 -8.85
CA LEU A 773 23.57 9.32 -7.48
C LEU A 773 23.23 7.83 -7.40
N THR A 774 22.55 7.30 -8.43
CA THR A 774 22.17 5.88 -8.53
C THR A 774 22.73 5.27 -9.82
N ALA A 775 22.98 3.96 -9.81
CA ALA A 775 23.49 3.24 -10.98
C ALA A 775 22.54 3.37 -12.19
N ASN A 776 23.08 3.38 -13.39
CA ASN A 776 22.29 3.45 -14.64
C ASN A 776 21.61 2.10 -14.94
N ILE A 777 22.20 1.00 -14.47
CA ILE A 777 21.61 -0.33 -14.51
C ILE A 777 21.75 -0.99 -13.12
N GLY A 778 20.65 -1.52 -12.60
CA GLY A 778 20.63 -2.36 -11.38
C GLY A 778 20.66 -3.86 -11.70
N ILE A 779 21.26 -4.64 -10.81
CA ILE A 779 21.50 -6.09 -10.99
C ILE A 779 21.00 -6.87 -9.76
N PRO A 780 19.69 -6.84 -9.42
CA PRO A 780 19.14 -7.34 -8.14
C PRO A 780 19.13 -8.87 -7.98
N ASP A 781 19.46 -9.62 -9.01
CA ASP A 781 19.52 -11.09 -9.06
C ASP A 781 20.90 -11.62 -9.46
N ASN A 782 21.90 -10.73 -9.51
CA ASN A 782 23.23 -10.94 -10.10
C ASN A 782 23.22 -11.34 -11.59
N ASN A 783 22.07 -11.52 -12.25
CA ASN A 783 21.98 -12.13 -13.58
C ASN A 783 22.36 -11.17 -14.72
N PRO A 784 22.66 -11.67 -15.94
CA PRO A 784 22.98 -10.81 -17.08
C PRO A 784 21.77 -9.94 -17.46
N ARG A 785 21.98 -8.63 -17.60
CA ARG A 785 20.93 -7.64 -17.89
C ARG A 785 21.43 -6.60 -18.89
N THR A 786 20.51 -6.03 -19.66
CA THR A 786 20.75 -4.88 -20.55
C THR A 786 19.72 -3.81 -20.24
N SER A 787 20.14 -2.55 -20.19
CA SER A 787 19.27 -1.38 -20.09
C SER A 787 19.91 -0.20 -20.82
N LEU A 788 19.17 0.91 -20.92
CA LEU A 788 19.58 2.10 -21.65
C LEU A 788 20.02 3.19 -20.66
N ALA A 789 21.05 3.93 -21.05
CA ALA A 789 21.56 5.08 -20.33
C ALA A 789 21.68 6.29 -21.26
N PHE A 790 20.96 7.35 -20.96
CA PHE A 790 21.19 8.69 -21.50
C PHE A 790 22.35 9.30 -20.72
N VAL A 791 23.44 9.65 -21.41
CA VAL A 791 24.65 10.16 -20.79
C VAL A 791 24.98 11.53 -21.36
N ALA A 792 24.84 12.57 -20.52
CA ALA A 792 25.29 13.92 -20.83
C ALA A 792 26.82 13.94 -21.01
N ILE A 793 27.25 14.44 -22.16
CA ILE A 793 28.64 14.50 -22.62
C ILE A 793 29.29 15.75 -22.02
N ASP A 794 30.51 15.60 -21.52
CA ASP A 794 31.32 16.65 -20.93
C ASP A 794 32.31 17.28 -21.93
N GLU A 795 33.04 18.31 -21.49
CA GLU A 795 34.14 18.92 -22.25
C GLU A 795 35.26 17.90 -22.56
N LEU A 796 35.48 16.90 -21.69
CA LEU A 796 36.42 15.80 -21.92
C LEU A 796 35.92 14.80 -22.99
N ARG A 797 34.65 14.91 -23.41
CA ARG A 797 33.91 14.01 -24.30
C ARG A 797 34.18 12.54 -23.99
N SER A 798 33.93 12.13 -22.76
CA SER A 798 34.28 10.81 -22.24
C SER A 798 33.13 10.12 -21.53
N LEU A 799 33.10 8.78 -21.58
CA LEU A 799 32.20 7.97 -20.74
C LEU A 799 33.01 7.31 -19.63
N GLN A 800 32.70 7.69 -18.40
CA GLN A 800 33.23 7.11 -17.17
C GLN A 800 32.33 5.96 -16.72
N VAL A 801 32.95 4.86 -16.27
CA VAL A 801 32.27 3.61 -15.90
C VAL A 801 32.78 3.09 -14.56
N LEU A 802 31.86 2.70 -13.65
CA LEU A 802 32.20 2.13 -12.34
C LEU A 802 31.12 1.15 -11.86
N ALA A 803 31.50 0.08 -11.16
CA ALA A 803 30.54 -0.80 -10.50
C ALA A 803 30.14 -0.23 -9.13
N ASN A 804 28.91 -0.46 -8.67
CA ASN A 804 28.47 0.00 -7.34
C ASN A 804 29.15 -0.79 -6.20
N SER A 805 29.41 -2.06 -6.44
CA SER A 805 30.05 -3.00 -5.51
C SER A 805 30.81 -4.05 -6.32
N GLY A 806 31.80 -4.72 -5.71
CA GLY A 806 32.44 -5.90 -6.30
C GLY A 806 32.94 -5.69 -7.73
N SER A 807 32.45 -6.52 -8.66
CA SER A 807 32.80 -6.44 -10.08
C SER A 807 31.71 -6.94 -11.04
N ALA A 808 31.76 -6.44 -12.28
CA ALA A 808 30.85 -6.76 -13.38
C ALA A 808 31.59 -6.84 -14.72
N ASP A 809 31.30 -7.84 -15.56
CA ASP A 809 31.76 -7.86 -16.95
C ASP A 809 30.81 -6.99 -17.80
N VAL A 810 31.28 -5.82 -18.26
CA VAL A 810 30.44 -4.82 -18.92
C VAL A 810 30.75 -4.70 -20.41
N SER A 811 29.69 -4.57 -21.21
CA SER A 811 29.70 -4.07 -22.58
C SER A 811 28.94 -2.74 -22.64
N LEU A 812 29.48 -1.76 -23.37
CA LEU A 812 28.80 -0.52 -23.73
C LEU A 812 28.75 -0.41 -25.25
N ALA A 813 27.57 -0.14 -25.80
CA ALA A 813 27.40 0.22 -27.20
C ALA A 813 26.63 1.55 -27.31
N ILE A 814 27.16 2.50 -28.07
CA ILE A 814 26.48 3.78 -28.33
C ILE A 814 25.56 3.58 -29.53
N ILE A 815 24.28 3.88 -29.33
CA ILE A 815 23.18 3.58 -30.28
C ILE A 815 22.45 4.86 -30.74
N GLY A 816 22.80 6.01 -30.19
CA GLY A 816 22.38 7.32 -30.67
C GLY A 816 23.10 8.48 -29.98
N TRP A 817 22.89 9.68 -30.48
CA TRP A 817 23.37 10.94 -29.90
C TRP A 817 22.33 12.06 -30.09
N GLY A 818 22.42 13.13 -29.31
CA GLY A 818 21.57 14.33 -29.45
C GLY A 818 22.33 15.59 -29.07
N ASP A 819 21.83 16.72 -29.56
CA ASP A 819 22.41 18.07 -29.41
C ASP A 819 21.77 18.87 -28.27
#